data_AF-A0A4P2R3Q8-F1
#
_entry.id   AF-A0A4P2R3Q8-F1
#
_cell.length_a   1.000
_cell.length_b   1.000
_cell.length_c   1.000
_cell.angle_alpha   90.00
_cell.angle_beta   90.00
_cell.angle_gamma   90.00
#
_symmetry.space_group_name_H-M   'P 1'
#
loop_
_entity.id
_entity.type
_entity.pdbx_description
1 polymer ?
#
loop_
_entity_poly.entity_id
_entity_poly.type
_entity_poly.pdbx_seq_one_letter_code
_entity_poly.pdbx_strand_id
1 'polypeptide(L)'
;MPLTPDAKKLLAETLRGSVQDPEKGIRSRLLRATHDEADRLYRLSVPTGEAGLEEAHRRRRERIESWIDERACATKPKSKARHRHDIDLARTNRPAFWEYVPDETRPWVHFIKGADARAWFEPLSHLVHWNRNGLQLGTYEKSKFGREADRYFSRGVAYSTIGASFTARAHRDASIFTDAGSSAFLADVATAVCMLNSSMARHVPQSLNLTVSFTNGDVERVPMVGFAEAREIFARVGEVFDEHEAAREASPEFVRPGPSARRYAQAWVQTAIDTPDGHPLPAFDPERDDPPAEAFISFALGVVLARFDPSHGGVRASASGSALPRGLLVLSSEGFDSLDHPACEPLHVAWREHNVVGQDKDLWTYLRRSFFTFHKKLYDGRPIYFPLSSSRRSFVALASTHRWSDTLSVLLAGYLVPTKRRLDREVENLRFAKAPATNKANAEKRFAEVQRLIEELDDFIVRIAEVAERGPPKPDGKTIERAMNSRFVMIMEDGVMVNAAALWSLLEPQWKDPKKWRSQVANESGPKGTHLDWSHLAARYFPTRVRKKCQENPSFAVAHKCFWALHSGKAYAWELRLQDEIGPNFTIDEPGSADARASFLKEHEREAREILTKEMKRREKKNAKEDEGEAGPLFDDADSQDAEEADA
;
A
#
# COMPACT_ATOMS: atom_id res chain seq x y z
N MET A 1 -4.61 -46.11 15.84
CA MET A 1 -5.19 -46.48 14.53
C MET A 1 -4.68 -45.51 13.47
N PRO A 2 -4.17 -45.97 12.32
CA PRO A 2 -3.80 -45.08 11.22
C PRO A 2 -5.06 -44.44 10.62
N LEU A 3 -4.98 -43.15 10.26
CA LEU A 3 -6.05 -42.43 9.59
C LEU A 3 -6.42 -43.12 8.27
N THR A 4 -7.72 -43.28 8.01
CA THR A 4 -8.22 -43.79 6.74
C THR A 4 -7.87 -42.83 5.60
N PRO A 5 -7.76 -43.30 4.34
CA PRO A 5 -7.48 -42.45 3.19
C PRO A 5 -8.46 -41.27 3.06
N ASP A 6 -9.74 -41.50 3.34
CA ASP A 6 -10.77 -40.46 3.31
C ASP A 6 -10.58 -39.43 4.44
N ALA A 7 -10.22 -39.87 5.65
CA ALA A 7 -9.90 -38.96 6.74
C ALA A 7 -8.64 -38.14 6.45
N LYS A 8 -7.62 -38.72 5.79
CA LYS A 8 -6.43 -38.00 5.34
C LYS A 8 -6.77 -36.96 4.26
N LYS A 9 -7.67 -37.29 3.33
CA LYS A 9 -8.14 -36.38 2.29
C LYS A 9 -8.94 -35.21 2.88
N LEU A 10 -9.87 -35.50 3.79
CA LEU A 10 -10.67 -34.47 4.46
C LEU A 10 -9.82 -33.53 5.32
N LEU A 11 -8.83 -34.09 6.04
CA LEU A 11 -7.86 -33.32 6.81
C LEU A 11 -6.99 -32.43 5.90
N ALA A 12 -6.52 -32.98 4.77
CA ALA A 12 -5.76 -32.23 3.77
C ALA A 12 -6.56 -31.08 3.16
N GLU A 13 -7.83 -31.31 2.80
CA GLU A 13 -8.73 -30.28 2.27
C GLU A 13 -9.07 -29.23 3.34
N THR A 14 -9.23 -29.63 4.59
CA THR A 14 -9.47 -28.70 5.70
C THR A 14 -8.24 -27.81 5.97
N LEU A 15 -7.03 -28.36 5.87
CA LEU A 15 -5.78 -27.63 6.09
C LEU A 15 -5.42 -26.74 4.90
N ARG A 16 -5.47 -27.28 3.67
CA ARG A 16 -4.97 -26.60 2.45
C ARG A 16 -6.05 -25.94 1.59
N GLY A 17 -7.32 -26.19 1.87
CA GLY A 17 -8.43 -25.86 0.96
C GLY A 17 -8.64 -26.98 -0.07
N SER A 18 -9.78 -26.94 -0.77
CA SER A 18 -10.03 -27.86 -1.89
C SER A 18 -9.51 -27.25 -3.19
N VAL A 19 -9.38 -28.06 -4.23
CA VAL A 19 -8.97 -27.59 -5.58
C VAL A 19 -9.92 -26.52 -6.13
N GLN A 20 -11.19 -26.55 -5.71
CA GLN A 20 -12.23 -25.61 -6.16
C GLN A 20 -12.31 -24.35 -5.28
N ASP A 21 -11.80 -24.40 -4.04
CA ASP A 21 -11.86 -23.29 -3.09
C ASP A 21 -10.63 -23.30 -2.16
N PRO A 22 -9.44 -22.98 -2.70
CA PRO A 22 -8.18 -22.99 -1.94
C PRO A 22 -8.13 -21.94 -0.82
N GLU A 23 -9.02 -20.96 -0.84
CA GLU A 23 -9.08 -19.89 0.17
C GLU A 23 -9.80 -20.30 1.48
N LYS A 24 -10.59 -21.39 1.46
CA LYS A 24 -11.27 -21.90 2.67
C LYS A 24 -10.36 -22.67 3.63
N GLY A 25 -9.18 -23.09 3.17
CA GLY A 25 -8.23 -23.83 3.98
C GLY A 25 -7.80 -23.05 5.22
N ILE A 26 -7.66 -23.75 6.35
CA ILE A 26 -7.16 -23.17 7.61
C ILE A 26 -5.80 -22.48 7.39
N ARG A 27 -4.93 -23.05 6.54
CA ARG A 27 -3.61 -22.49 6.20
C ARG A 27 -3.72 -21.14 5.50
N SER A 28 -4.55 -21.02 4.47
CA SER A 28 -4.78 -19.77 3.73
C SER A 28 -5.37 -18.68 4.62
N ARG A 29 -6.27 -19.06 5.54
CA ARG A 29 -6.86 -18.15 6.54
C ARG A 29 -5.85 -17.69 7.59
N LEU A 30 -4.98 -18.58 8.07
CA LEU A 30 -3.91 -18.25 9.01
C LEU A 30 -2.88 -17.32 8.35
N LEU A 31 -2.47 -17.63 7.13
CA LEU A 31 -1.54 -16.79 6.35
C LEU A 31 -2.10 -15.38 6.16
N ARG A 32 -3.37 -15.26 5.76
CA ARG A 32 -4.06 -13.97 5.67
C ARG A 32 -4.09 -13.26 7.03
N ALA A 33 -4.43 -13.96 8.11
CA ALA A 33 -4.49 -13.37 9.44
C ALA A 33 -3.12 -12.91 9.97
N THR A 34 -2.02 -13.61 9.62
CA THR A 34 -0.64 -13.23 9.95
C THR A 34 -0.12 -12.11 9.06
N HIS A 35 -0.47 -12.09 7.77
CA HIS A 35 -0.19 -10.94 6.89
C HIS A 35 -0.92 -9.69 7.37
N ASP A 36 -2.20 -9.83 7.73
CA ASP A 36 -2.99 -8.76 8.36
C ASP A 36 -2.37 -8.31 9.69
N GLU A 37 -1.65 -9.18 10.41
CA GLU A 37 -0.93 -8.83 11.66
C GLU A 37 0.43 -8.15 11.39
N ALA A 38 1.18 -8.60 10.37
CA ALA A 38 2.36 -7.90 9.89
C ALA A 38 1.99 -6.50 9.37
N ASP A 39 0.87 -6.37 8.65
CA ASP A 39 0.31 -5.09 8.23
C ASP A 39 -0.12 -4.21 9.40
N ARG A 40 -0.60 -4.82 10.49
CA ARG A 40 -0.98 -4.13 11.72
C ARG A 40 0.21 -3.53 12.48
N LEU A 41 1.38 -4.18 12.45
CA LEU A 41 2.59 -3.70 13.15
C LEU A 41 3.18 -2.44 12.50
N TYR A 42 3.05 -2.28 11.19
CA TYR A 42 3.65 -1.17 10.44
C TYR A 42 2.62 -0.09 10.06
N ARG A 43 2.14 0.62 11.08
CA ARG A 43 1.08 1.66 11.05
C ARG A 43 1.33 2.85 10.11
N LEU A 44 2.53 2.97 9.52
CA LEU A 44 2.96 4.07 8.63
C LEU A 44 3.34 3.59 7.21
N SER A 45 3.07 2.31 6.91
CA SER A 45 3.25 1.78 5.57
C SER A 45 1.98 1.96 4.74
N VAL A 46 2.12 2.45 3.51
CA VAL A 46 1.03 2.57 2.53
C VAL A 46 1.42 1.86 1.24
N PRO A 47 0.47 1.27 0.50
CA PRO A 47 0.74 0.80 -0.85
C PRO A 47 1.28 1.93 -1.73
N THR A 48 2.20 1.60 -2.64
CA THR A 48 2.91 2.62 -3.44
C THR A 48 1.95 3.51 -4.24
N GLY A 49 0.83 2.95 -4.71
CA GLY A 49 -0.22 3.69 -5.43
C GLY A 49 -1.02 4.69 -4.59
N GLU A 50 -0.81 4.76 -3.27
CA GLU A 50 -1.52 5.64 -2.31
C GLU A 50 -0.64 6.78 -1.77
N ALA A 51 0.68 6.80 -2.03
CA ALA A 51 1.62 7.72 -1.38
C ALA A 51 1.80 9.10 -2.04
N GLY A 52 1.17 9.36 -3.20
CA GLY A 52 1.20 10.69 -3.85
C GLY A 52 2.59 11.19 -4.28
N LEU A 53 3.48 10.32 -4.77
CA LEU A 53 4.88 10.67 -5.08
C LEU A 53 5.12 11.13 -6.53
N GLU A 54 5.44 12.41 -6.73
CA GLU A 54 5.78 12.98 -8.04
C GLU A 54 7.27 12.79 -8.42
N GLU A 55 8.19 13.19 -7.54
CA GLU A 55 9.63 13.23 -7.84
C GLU A 55 10.27 11.82 -7.77
N ALA A 56 9.80 10.97 -6.85
CA ALA A 56 10.33 9.62 -6.67
C ALA A 56 10.05 8.71 -7.88
N HIS A 57 8.90 8.88 -8.53
CA HIS A 57 8.53 8.11 -9.73
C HIS A 57 9.37 8.51 -10.95
N ARG A 58 9.60 9.82 -11.16
CA ARG A 58 10.46 10.34 -12.24
C ARG A 58 11.90 9.85 -12.11
N ARG A 59 12.46 9.94 -10.91
CA ARG A 59 13.84 9.54 -10.60
C ARG A 59 14.04 8.02 -10.57
N ARG A 60 12.99 7.26 -10.29
CA ARG A 60 13.01 5.79 -10.46
C ARG A 60 13.04 5.43 -11.94
N ARG A 61 12.25 6.10 -12.78
CA ARG A 61 12.31 5.91 -14.24
C ARG A 61 13.68 6.26 -14.81
N GLU A 62 14.25 7.40 -14.42
CA GLU A 62 15.64 7.78 -14.78
C GLU A 62 16.67 6.73 -14.34
N ARG A 63 16.48 6.10 -13.17
CA ARG A 63 17.38 5.03 -12.67
C ARG A 63 17.19 3.70 -13.38
N ILE A 64 15.96 3.32 -13.74
CA ILE A 64 15.69 2.13 -14.56
C ILE A 64 16.31 2.31 -15.93
N GLU A 65 16.15 3.50 -16.54
CA GLU A 65 16.78 3.85 -17.82
C GLU A 65 18.32 3.83 -17.71
N SER A 66 18.89 4.42 -16.64
CA SER A 66 20.33 4.35 -16.36
C SER A 66 20.83 2.91 -16.09
N TRP A 67 20.03 2.08 -15.42
CA TRP A 67 20.37 0.67 -15.15
C TRP A 67 20.32 -0.18 -16.43
N ILE A 68 19.38 0.12 -17.33
CA ILE A 68 19.31 -0.45 -18.68
C ILE A 68 20.55 -0.03 -19.50
N ASP A 69 20.98 1.23 -19.40
CA ASP A 69 22.18 1.76 -20.07
C ASP A 69 23.48 1.14 -19.50
N GLU A 70 23.56 0.93 -18.19
CA GLU A 70 24.66 0.19 -17.55
C GLU A 70 24.73 -1.26 -18.04
N ARG A 71 23.57 -1.92 -18.21
CA ARG A 71 23.49 -3.27 -18.80
C ARG A 71 23.93 -3.28 -20.26
N ALA A 72 23.56 -2.27 -21.05
CA ALA A 72 24.02 -2.14 -22.43
C ALA A 72 25.55 -1.94 -22.50
N CYS A 73 26.14 -1.20 -21.55
CA CYS A 73 27.60 -1.01 -21.48
C CYS A 73 28.36 -2.25 -20.98
N ALA A 74 27.73 -3.11 -20.16
CA ALA A 74 28.31 -4.36 -19.65
C ALA A 74 28.42 -5.48 -20.72
N THR A 75 27.79 -5.33 -21.89
CA THR A 75 27.87 -6.30 -23.00
C THR A 75 29.14 -6.18 -23.86
N LYS A 76 30.02 -5.21 -23.61
CA LYS A 76 31.30 -5.11 -24.34
C LYS A 76 32.30 -6.13 -23.78
N PRO A 77 32.84 -7.05 -24.61
CA PRO A 77 33.72 -8.10 -24.13
C PRO A 77 35.07 -7.50 -23.74
N LYS A 78 35.36 -7.43 -22.43
CA LYS A 78 36.73 -7.19 -21.95
C LYS A 78 37.49 -8.52 -21.89
N SER A 79 38.71 -8.49 -22.42
CA SER A 79 39.56 -9.62 -22.73
C SER A 79 39.93 -10.52 -21.54
N LYS A 80 40.10 -11.82 -21.87
CA LYS A 80 40.49 -12.95 -21.02
C LYS A 80 41.61 -12.65 -20.01
N ALA A 81 41.38 -13.00 -18.75
CA ALA A 81 42.41 -13.42 -17.81
C ALA A 81 41.92 -14.68 -17.07
N ARG A 82 42.78 -15.71 -17.03
CA ARG A 82 42.50 -17.06 -16.52
C ARG A 82 43.02 -17.21 -15.08
N HIS A 83 42.11 -17.63 -14.20
CA HIS A 83 42.24 -18.50 -13.01
C HIS A 83 43.16 -18.12 -11.84
N ARG A 84 42.57 -18.13 -10.63
CA ARG A 84 42.92 -19.11 -9.59
C ARG A 84 41.77 -19.28 -8.58
N HIS A 85 41.47 -20.55 -8.26
CA HIS A 85 40.53 -20.96 -7.23
C HIS A 85 41.08 -20.62 -5.84
N ASP A 86 40.19 -20.06 -5.02
CA ASP A 86 40.05 -20.15 -3.56
C ASP A 86 39.30 -18.89 -3.13
N ILE A 87 37.96 -18.95 -3.17
CA ILE A 87 37.12 -17.88 -2.62
C ILE A 87 37.01 -18.15 -1.14
N ASP A 88 37.89 -17.50 -0.38
CA ASP A 88 37.78 -17.35 1.06
C ASP A 88 36.52 -16.50 1.34
N LEU A 89 35.38 -17.18 1.54
CA LEU A 89 34.03 -16.61 1.71
C LEU A 89 33.86 -15.77 2.99
N ALA A 90 34.91 -15.60 3.80
CA ALA A 90 34.79 -15.02 5.14
C ALA A 90 35.25 -13.56 5.29
N ARG A 91 35.88 -12.90 4.30
CA ARG A 91 36.53 -11.57 4.56
C ARG A 91 36.24 -10.40 3.60
N THR A 92 35.26 -10.47 2.71
CA THR A 92 34.90 -9.31 1.85
C THR A 92 33.40 -9.06 1.73
N ASN A 93 32.65 -9.14 2.83
CA ASN A 93 31.19 -8.98 2.82
C ASN A 93 30.73 -7.64 3.39
N ARG A 94 31.24 -6.51 2.88
CA ARG A 94 30.51 -5.24 3.05
C ARG A 94 29.38 -5.23 2.01
N PRO A 95 28.10 -5.04 2.41
CA PRO A 95 27.02 -4.96 1.45
C PRO A 95 27.29 -3.81 0.48
N ALA A 96 27.01 -4.03 -0.81
CA ALA A 96 26.99 -2.94 -1.78
C ALA A 96 25.79 -2.04 -1.43
N PHE A 97 26.06 -0.89 -0.82
CA PHE A 97 25.06 0.14 -0.62
C PHE A 97 24.63 0.72 -1.98
N TRP A 98 23.37 1.11 -2.09
CA TRP A 98 22.97 1.97 -3.20
C TRP A 98 23.66 3.34 -3.04
N GLU A 99 23.98 4.02 -4.13
CA GLU A 99 24.53 5.39 -4.08
C GLU A 99 23.55 6.42 -3.49
N TYR A 100 22.34 5.99 -3.11
CA TYR A 100 21.22 6.83 -2.70
C TYR A 100 21.08 6.90 -1.17
N VAL A 101 21.06 8.13 -0.63
CA VAL A 101 20.72 8.45 0.75
C VAL A 101 19.34 9.12 0.77
N PRO A 102 18.38 8.67 1.60
CA PRO A 102 17.10 9.36 1.78
C PRO A 102 17.30 10.81 2.25
N ASP A 103 16.50 11.73 1.72
CA ASP A 103 16.54 13.17 2.04
C ASP A 103 15.15 13.67 2.49
N GLU A 104 15.08 14.77 3.22
CA GLU A 104 13.86 15.38 3.79
C GLU A 104 12.83 15.77 2.73
N THR A 105 13.27 15.95 1.48
CA THR A 105 12.40 16.20 0.32
C THR A 105 11.58 14.98 -0.11
N ARG A 106 11.91 13.77 0.38
CA ARG A 106 11.24 12.51 0.04
C ARG A 106 10.91 11.70 1.29
N PRO A 107 9.82 12.05 1.99
CA PRO A 107 9.47 11.40 3.24
C PRO A 107 8.89 9.99 3.04
N TRP A 108 8.86 9.44 1.83
CA TRP A 108 8.38 8.07 1.58
C TRP A 108 9.47 7.25 0.90
N VAL A 109 9.86 6.14 1.52
CA VAL A 109 10.86 5.19 0.98
C VAL A 109 10.25 3.81 0.80
N HIS A 110 10.84 3.00 -0.08
CA HIS A 110 10.39 1.64 -0.32
C HIS A 110 10.51 0.77 0.91
N PHE A 111 9.50 -0.06 1.09
CA PHE A 111 9.36 -0.91 2.23
C PHE A 111 9.12 -2.35 1.83
N ILE A 112 10.07 -3.21 2.14
CA ILE A 112 10.00 -4.64 1.87
C ILE A 112 9.32 -5.31 3.06
N LYS A 113 8.18 -5.95 2.78
CA LYS A 113 7.44 -6.76 3.74
C LYS A 113 7.47 -8.22 3.28
N GLY A 114 6.95 -9.11 4.12
CA GLY A 114 6.65 -10.47 3.67
C GLY A 114 5.70 -10.42 2.48
N ALA A 115 6.05 -11.07 1.38
CA ALA A 115 5.20 -11.13 0.20
C ALA A 115 4.74 -12.57 -0.02
N ASP A 116 3.42 -12.77 -0.05
CA ASP A 116 2.84 -14.09 -0.22
C ASP A 116 3.08 -14.58 -1.65
N ALA A 117 3.80 -15.70 -1.77
CA ALA A 117 4.12 -16.39 -3.03
C ALA A 117 4.77 -15.55 -4.15
N ARG A 118 5.36 -14.39 -3.84
CA ARG A 118 6.11 -13.58 -4.83
C ARG A 118 7.60 -13.98 -4.82
N ALA A 119 8.14 -14.22 -6.01
CA ALA A 119 9.53 -14.66 -6.22
C ALA A 119 10.25 -13.77 -7.25
N TRP A 120 11.57 -13.95 -7.32
CA TRP A 120 12.52 -13.35 -8.27
C TRP A 120 12.87 -11.90 -8.00
N PHE A 121 11.89 -11.02 -7.98
CA PHE A 121 12.12 -9.58 -7.88
C PHE A 121 11.13 -8.93 -6.94
N GLU A 122 11.60 -7.95 -6.17
CA GLU A 122 10.75 -7.18 -5.26
C GLU A 122 9.88 -6.19 -6.07
N PRO A 123 8.53 -6.31 -6.02
CA PRO A 123 7.63 -5.42 -6.76
C PRO A 123 7.54 -4.00 -6.19
N LEU A 124 8.14 -3.75 -5.01
CA LEU A 124 8.16 -2.42 -4.39
C LEU A 124 6.74 -1.90 -4.17
N SER A 125 5.87 -2.78 -3.68
CA SER A 125 4.43 -2.51 -3.55
C SER A 125 4.07 -1.70 -2.32
N HIS A 126 5.01 -1.51 -1.39
CA HIS A 126 4.79 -0.73 -0.18
C HIS A 126 5.84 0.37 -0.05
N LEU A 127 5.39 1.48 0.49
CA LEU A 127 6.21 2.57 0.97
C LEU A 127 5.98 2.73 2.47
N VAL A 128 6.94 3.36 3.13
CA VAL A 128 6.80 3.76 4.52
C VAL A 128 7.12 5.25 4.63
N HIS A 129 6.38 5.95 5.48
CA HIS A 129 6.68 7.33 5.78
C HIS A 129 7.98 7.38 6.61
N TRP A 130 9.07 7.71 5.94
CA TRP A 130 10.44 7.83 6.42
C TRP A 130 10.87 9.28 6.60
N ASN A 131 9.91 10.17 6.85
CA ASN A 131 10.26 11.51 7.32
C ASN A 131 11.10 11.39 8.59
N ARG A 132 12.12 12.25 8.70
CA ARG A 132 13.03 12.25 9.85
C ARG A 132 13.59 10.86 10.11
N ASN A 133 14.00 10.20 9.04
CA ASN A 133 14.67 8.92 9.08
C ASN A 133 13.86 7.85 9.82
N GLY A 134 12.53 7.89 9.70
CA GLY A 134 11.66 6.91 10.35
C GLY A 134 11.44 7.15 11.84
N LEU A 135 11.75 8.34 12.38
CA LEU A 135 11.48 8.75 13.77
C LEU A 135 10.15 8.21 14.31
N GLN A 136 9.08 8.42 13.54
CA GLN A 136 7.72 8.03 13.93
C GLN A 136 7.58 6.51 14.16
N LEU A 137 8.34 5.69 13.42
CA LEU A 137 8.40 4.23 13.61
C LEU A 137 9.10 3.87 14.92
N GLY A 138 10.14 4.61 15.31
CA GLY A 138 10.80 4.41 16.59
C GLY A 138 9.82 4.57 17.76
N THR A 139 8.89 5.52 17.66
CA THR A 139 8.05 5.98 18.80
C THR A 139 7.05 4.96 19.32
N TYR A 140 6.85 3.84 18.64
CA TYR A 140 5.91 2.81 19.09
C TYR A 140 6.49 2.02 20.28
N GLU A 141 5.67 1.80 21.30
CA GLU A 141 6.03 1.11 22.55
C GLU A 141 6.63 -0.30 22.34
N LYS A 142 6.24 -1.00 21.27
CA LYS A 142 6.79 -2.31 20.87
C LYS A 142 7.70 -2.25 19.65
N SER A 143 8.20 -1.07 19.30
CA SER A 143 8.99 -0.89 18.08
C SER A 143 10.31 -1.64 18.18
N LYS A 144 10.61 -2.42 17.14
CA LYS A 144 11.95 -2.99 16.90
C LYS A 144 12.76 -2.16 15.89
N PHE A 145 12.29 -0.94 15.60
CA PHE A 145 12.93 0.01 14.70
C PHE A 145 14.40 0.23 15.06
N GLY A 146 15.28 0.32 14.05
CA GLY A 146 16.71 0.50 14.25
C GLY A 146 17.53 -0.79 14.32
N ARG A 147 16.90 -1.97 14.52
CA ARG A 147 17.62 -3.26 14.42
C ARG A 147 18.05 -3.51 12.98
N GLU A 148 19.34 -3.76 12.79
CA GLU A 148 19.98 -3.94 11.47
C GLU A 148 19.76 -2.75 10.53
N ALA A 149 19.57 -1.54 11.07
CA ALA A 149 19.39 -0.33 10.27
C ALA A 149 20.63 0.04 9.46
N ASP A 150 21.81 -0.45 9.86
CA ASP A 150 23.05 -0.42 9.08
C ASP A 150 22.92 -1.14 7.73
N ARG A 151 21.95 -2.06 7.60
CA ARG A 151 21.65 -2.78 6.35
C ARG A 151 20.48 -2.20 5.58
N TYR A 152 19.80 -1.18 6.09
CA TYR A 152 18.80 -0.47 5.31
C TYR A 152 19.44 0.13 4.07
N PHE A 153 18.68 0.20 2.98
CA PHE A 153 19.16 0.72 1.70
C PHE A 153 20.39 -0.05 1.16
N SER A 154 20.59 -1.29 1.58
CA SER A 154 21.57 -2.20 0.99
C SER A 154 20.94 -3.08 -0.09
N ARG A 155 21.76 -3.46 -1.07
CA ARG A 155 21.40 -4.50 -2.05
C ARG A 155 21.34 -5.86 -1.37
N GLY A 156 20.27 -6.60 -1.59
CA GLY A 156 20.04 -7.90 -0.97
C GLY A 156 18.97 -8.71 -1.67
N VAL A 157 18.67 -9.87 -1.10
CA VAL A 157 17.61 -10.76 -1.52
C VAL A 157 16.67 -10.97 -0.34
N ALA A 158 15.47 -10.42 -0.44
CA ALA A 158 14.41 -10.56 0.54
C ALA A 158 13.75 -11.93 0.43
N TYR A 159 13.38 -12.54 1.55
CA TYR A 159 12.56 -13.75 1.60
C TYR A 159 11.45 -13.57 2.62
N SER A 160 10.34 -14.25 2.38
CA SER A 160 9.21 -14.21 3.32
C SER A 160 9.50 -15.17 4.47
N THR A 161 9.57 -14.67 5.70
CA THR A 161 9.80 -15.53 6.89
C THR A 161 8.56 -16.34 7.25
N ILE A 162 7.38 -15.96 6.76
CA ILE A 162 6.15 -16.72 6.92
C ILE A 162 5.60 -17.05 5.54
N GLY A 163 5.34 -18.33 5.27
CA GLY A 163 4.80 -18.73 3.97
C GLY A 163 4.54 -20.23 3.83
N ALA A 164 3.68 -20.56 2.87
CA ALA A 164 3.42 -21.96 2.53
C ALA A 164 4.60 -22.64 1.81
N SER A 165 5.41 -21.83 1.14
CA SER A 165 6.61 -22.23 0.40
C SER A 165 7.67 -21.14 0.58
N PHE A 166 8.93 -21.54 0.56
CA PHE A 166 10.05 -20.61 0.60
C PHE A 166 10.20 -19.95 -0.77
N THR A 167 10.26 -18.61 -0.80
CA THR A 167 10.49 -17.82 -2.01
C THR A 167 11.35 -16.61 -1.68
N ALA A 168 12.22 -16.25 -2.62
CA ALA A 168 13.18 -15.17 -2.47
C ALA A 168 13.04 -14.16 -3.62
N ARG A 169 13.35 -12.88 -3.35
CA ARG A 169 13.14 -11.73 -4.23
C ARG A 169 14.33 -10.78 -4.15
N ALA A 170 14.95 -10.46 -5.28
CA ALA A 170 16.01 -9.48 -5.32
C ALA A 170 15.48 -8.07 -5.06
N HIS A 171 16.21 -7.29 -4.26
CA HIS A 171 15.93 -5.87 -4.07
C HIS A 171 16.09 -5.14 -5.40
N ARG A 172 15.11 -4.30 -5.76
CA ARG A 172 15.14 -3.47 -6.98
C ARG A 172 15.45 -1.99 -6.71
N ASP A 173 15.25 -1.53 -5.49
CA ASP A 173 15.54 -0.15 -5.08
C ASP A 173 16.03 -0.12 -3.62
N ALA A 174 16.60 1.01 -3.24
CA ALA A 174 16.98 1.33 -1.88
C ALA A 174 15.75 1.29 -0.96
N SER A 175 15.70 0.29 -0.09
CA SER A 175 14.52 -0.01 0.71
C SER A 175 14.86 -0.28 2.17
N ILE A 176 13.90 -0.05 3.04
CA ILE A 176 13.88 -0.61 4.40
C ILE A 176 13.08 -1.92 4.39
N PHE A 177 13.27 -2.80 5.37
CA PHE A 177 12.62 -4.11 5.38
C PHE A 177 12.14 -4.53 6.77
N THR A 178 11.23 -5.50 6.81
CA THR A 178 10.66 -6.04 8.04
C THR A 178 11.24 -7.40 8.40
N ASP A 179 10.99 -7.83 9.65
CA ASP A 179 11.15 -9.22 10.07
C ASP A 179 10.34 -10.21 9.21
N ALA A 180 9.14 -9.83 8.78
CA ALA A 180 8.31 -10.63 7.86
C ALA A 180 8.91 -10.75 6.44
N GLY A 181 9.74 -9.79 6.03
CA GLY A 181 10.44 -9.72 4.75
C GLY A 181 11.96 -9.63 4.94
N SER A 182 12.50 -10.53 5.76
CA SER A 182 13.94 -10.59 6.09
C SER A 182 14.79 -10.74 4.83
N SER A 183 16.06 -10.33 4.90
CA SER A 183 16.91 -10.20 3.73
C SER A 183 18.30 -10.82 3.91
N ALA A 184 18.76 -11.52 2.88
CA ALA A 184 20.13 -12.00 2.77
C ALA A 184 20.98 -11.00 1.96
N PHE A 185 22.15 -10.64 2.49
CA PHE A 185 23.05 -9.65 1.89
C PHE A 185 24.31 -10.34 1.39
N LEU A 186 24.33 -10.62 0.09
CA LEU A 186 25.40 -11.35 -0.61
C LEU A 186 25.93 -10.47 -1.74
N ALA A 187 27.23 -10.57 -2.04
CA ALA A 187 27.88 -9.76 -3.07
C ALA A 187 27.29 -9.96 -4.48
N ASP A 188 26.88 -11.19 -4.82
CA ASP A 188 26.24 -11.51 -6.10
C ASP A 188 24.74 -11.81 -5.92
N VAL A 189 23.92 -10.76 -6.10
CA VAL A 189 22.45 -10.83 -5.97
C VAL A 189 21.84 -11.81 -6.98
N ALA A 190 22.38 -11.91 -8.20
CA ALA A 190 21.84 -12.77 -9.24
C ALA A 190 21.98 -14.25 -8.87
N THR A 191 23.18 -14.63 -8.45
CA THR A 191 23.44 -15.98 -7.93
C THR A 191 22.62 -16.25 -6.68
N ALA A 192 22.56 -15.29 -5.74
CA ALA A 192 21.80 -15.41 -4.50
C ALA A 192 20.32 -15.71 -4.74
N VAL A 193 19.64 -14.91 -5.56
CA VAL A 193 18.19 -15.08 -5.77
C VAL A 193 17.86 -16.33 -6.56
N CYS A 194 18.70 -16.72 -7.51
CA CYS A 194 18.47 -17.94 -8.27
C CYS A 194 18.68 -19.17 -7.41
N MET A 195 19.74 -19.20 -6.60
CA MET A 195 19.98 -20.32 -5.71
C MET A 195 18.90 -20.43 -4.65
N LEU A 196 18.52 -19.35 -3.98
CA LEU A 196 17.45 -19.36 -2.97
C LEU A 196 16.08 -19.81 -3.53
N ASN A 197 15.85 -19.69 -4.84
CA ASN A 197 14.63 -20.17 -5.50
C ASN A 197 14.79 -21.53 -6.20
N SER A 198 15.99 -22.12 -6.24
CA SER A 198 16.18 -23.48 -6.78
C SER A 198 15.38 -24.51 -5.98
N SER A 199 14.94 -25.58 -6.61
CA SER A 199 14.16 -26.63 -5.95
C SER A 199 14.94 -27.31 -4.83
N MET A 200 16.26 -27.50 -5.02
CA MET A 200 17.15 -28.04 -3.99
C MET A 200 17.28 -27.10 -2.78
N ALA A 201 17.58 -25.82 -3.02
CA ALA A 201 17.74 -24.85 -1.93
C ALA A 201 16.44 -24.62 -1.18
N ARG A 202 15.28 -24.62 -1.86
CA ARG A 202 13.97 -24.51 -1.22
C ARG A 202 13.63 -25.74 -0.37
N HIS A 203 14.12 -26.91 -0.76
CA HIS A 203 13.90 -28.13 0.01
C HIS A 203 14.57 -28.07 1.39
N VAL A 204 15.73 -27.43 1.52
CA VAL A 204 16.47 -27.34 2.79
C VAL A 204 15.66 -26.65 3.90
N PRO A 205 15.28 -25.35 3.81
CA PRO A 205 14.54 -24.67 4.86
C PRO A 205 13.13 -25.24 5.03
N GLN A 206 12.54 -25.83 3.98
CA GLN A 206 11.22 -26.49 4.08
C GLN A 206 11.28 -27.84 4.80
N SER A 207 12.40 -28.55 4.72
CA SER A 207 12.62 -29.81 5.43
C SER A 207 13.12 -29.59 6.86
N LEU A 208 13.90 -28.53 7.10
CA LEU A 208 14.36 -28.13 8.43
C LEU A 208 13.22 -27.54 9.28
N ASN A 209 12.20 -26.98 8.63
CA ASN A 209 11.10 -26.31 9.31
C ASN A 209 9.76 -27.02 9.06
N LEU A 210 9.28 -27.77 10.06
CA LEU A 210 7.97 -28.45 10.02
C LEU A 210 6.78 -27.47 10.15
N THR A 211 7.04 -26.17 10.33
CA THR A 211 6.02 -25.11 10.46
C THR A 211 6.02 -24.20 9.21
N VAL A 212 5.26 -23.11 9.23
CA VAL A 212 5.20 -22.12 8.13
C VAL A 212 6.19 -20.95 8.31
N SER A 213 7.10 -21.02 9.29
CA SER A 213 7.93 -19.90 9.73
C SER A 213 9.41 -20.12 9.49
N PHE A 214 9.95 -19.71 8.34
CA PHE A 214 11.38 -19.75 8.01
C PHE A 214 12.18 -18.74 8.83
N THR A 215 13.21 -19.20 9.54
CA THR A 215 14.10 -18.35 10.35
C THR A 215 15.37 -17.96 9.59
N ASN A 216 16.08 -16.92 10.05
CA ASN A 216 17.37 -16.52 9.44
C ASN A 216 18.38 -17.68 9.45
N GLY A 217 18.46 -18.43 10.56
CA GLY A 217 19.35 -19.60 10.67
C GLY A 217 18.99 -20.74 9.72
N ASP A 218 17.73 -20.88 9.29
CA ASP A 218 17.34 -21.87 8.27
C ASP A 218 17.89 -21.48 6.89
N VAL A 219 17.90 -20.18 6.58
CA VAL A 219 18.41 -19.65 5.32
C VAL A 219 19.94 -19.66 5.27
N GLU A 220 20.62 -19.39 6.39
CA GLU A 220 22.08 -19.48 6.52
C GLU A 220 22.63 -20.88 6.23
N ARG A 221 21.82 -21.92 6.43
CA ARG A 221 22.18 -23.32 6.16
C ARG A 221 21.99 -23.74 4.70
N VAL A 222 21.45 -22.87 3.85
CA VAL A 222 21.25 -23.16 2.44
C VAL A 222 22.62 -23.20 1.74
N PRO A 223 22.98 -24.30 1.05
CA PRO A 223 24.24 -24.37 0.34
C PRO A 223 24.23 -23.41 -0.86
N MET A 224 25.20 -22.50 -0.87
CA MET A 224 25.41 -21.54 -1.95
C MET A 224 26.45 -22.10 -2.92
N VAL A 225 25.99 -22.76 -3.98
CA VAL A 225 26.85 -23.15 -5.11
C VAL A 225 26.79 -22.04 -6.16
N GLY A 226 27.92 -21.66 -6.76
CA GLY A 226 27.90 -20.70 -7.86
C GLY A 226 27.52 -21.41 -9.16
N PHE A 227 26.70 -20.78 -10.00
CA PHE A 227 26.43 -21.27 -11.36
C PHE A 227 26.58 -20.12 -12.37
N ALA A 228 27.21 -20.40 -13.51
CA ALA A 228 27.76 -19.36 -14.39
C ALA A 228 26.67 -18.54 -15.10
N GLU A 229 25.53 -19.16 -15.35
CA GLU A 229 24.39 -18.64 -16.10
C GLU A 229 23.47 -17.76 -15.25
N ALA A 230 23.72 -17.64 -13.93
CA ALA A 230 22.87 -16.90 -13.00
C ALA A 230 22.59 -15.47 -13.44
N ARG A 231 23.61 -14.79 -13.97
CA ARG A 231 23.49 -13.41 -14.44
C ARG A 231 22.63 -13.30 -15.70
N GLU A 232 22.74 -14.25 -16.62
CA GLU A 232 21.93 -14.27 -17.85
C GLU A 232 20.46 -14.55 -17.54
N ILE A 233 20.20 -15.55 -16.69
CA ILE A 233 18.85 -15.86 -16.22
C ILE A 233 18.24 -14.66 -15.48
N PHE A 234 18.98 -14.07 -14.54
CA PHE A 234 18.53 -12.90 -13.80
C PHE A 234 18.21 -11.72 -14.71
N ALA A 235 19.09 -11.43 -15.67
CA ALA A 235 18.91 -10.39 -16.69
C ALA A 235 17.61 -10.59 -17.50
N ARG A 236 17.38 -11.82 -17.98
CA ARG A 236 16.21 -12.17 -18.80
C ARG A 236 14.90 -12.06 -18.03
N VAL A 237 14.86 -12.61 -16.81
CA VAL A 237 13.67 -12.56 -15.96
C VAL A 237 13.40 -11.14 -15.50
N GLY A 238 14.45 -10.34 -15.27
CA GLY A 238 14.35 -8.91 -14.96
C GLY A 238 13.63 -8.12 -16.05
N GLU A 239 13.97 -8.34 -17.32
CA GLU A 239 13.29 -7.68 -18.45
C GLU A 239 11.79 -7.98 -18.48
N VAL A 240 11.40 -9.25 -18.33
CA VAL A 240 9.98 -9.64 -18.30
C VAL A 240 9.27 -9.09 -17.06
N PHE A 241 9.98 -9.02 -15.94
CA PHE A 241 9.44 -8.44 -14.71
C PHE A 241 9.16 -6.95 -14.89
N ASP A 242 10.10 -6.19 -15.47
CA ASP A 242 9.94 -4.77 -15.76
C ASP A 242 8.76 -4.53 -16.73
N GLU A 243 8.64 -5.34 -17.79
CA GLU A 243 7.49 -5.32 -18.70
C GLU A 243 6.16 -5.56 -17.96
N HIS A 244 6.13 -6.55 -17.06
CA HIS A 244 4.94 -6.87 -16.28
C HIS A 244 4.55 -5.75 -15.31
N GLU A 245 5.52 -5.15 -14.63
CA GLU A 245 5.29 -4.05 -13.71
C GLU A 245 4.81 -2.79 -14.45
N ALA A 246 5.32 -2.53 -15.65
CA ALA A 246 4.80 -1.48 -16.53
C ALA A 246 3.35 -1.73 -16.99
N ALA A 247 2.89 -3.00 -17.00
CA ALA A 247 1.52 -3.38 -17.35
C ALA A 247 0.54 -3.47 -16.16
N ARG A 248 1.04 -3.44 -14.92
CA ARG A 248 0.24 -3.66 -13.70
C ARG A 248 -0.18 -2.34 -13.06
N GLU A 249 -1.47 -1.97 -13.10
CA GLU A 249 -1.95 -0.65 -12.64
C GLU A 249 -1.58 -0.28 -11.20
N ALA A 250 -1.54 -1.26 -10.29
CA ALA A 250 -1.14 -1.05 -8.90
C ALA A 250 0.39 -0.93 -8.72
N SER A 251 1.19 -1.05 -9.78
CA SER A 251 2.63 -0.86 -9.75
C SER A 251 2.98 0.63 -9.80
N PRO A 252 4.00 1.09 -9.05
CA PRO A 252 4.62 2.40 -9.28
C PRO A 252 5.16 2.60 -10.71
N GLU A 253 5.49 1.51 -11.39
CA GLU A 253 6.10 1.53 -12.73
C GLU A 253 5.06 1.47 -13.85
N PHE A 254 3.79 1.42 -13.48
CA PHE A 254 2.70 1.29 -14.44
C PHE A 254 2.75 2.38 -15.50
N VAL A 255 2.60 1.96 -16.74
CA VAL A 255 2.48 2.81 -17.93
C VAL A 255 1.09 2.66 -18.51
N ARG A 256 0.71 1.44 -18.92
CA ARG A 256 -0.60 1.11 -19.48
C ARG A 256 -0.82 -0.39 -19.45
N PRO A 257 -2.07 -0.89 -19.48
CA PRO A 257 -2.32 -2.32 -19.59
C PRO A 257 -1.70 -2.89 -20.87
N GLY A 258 -1.09 -4.06 -20.78
CA GLY A 258 -0.47 -4.73 -21.91
C GLY A 258 -0.14 -6.20 -21.64
N PRO A 259 0.14 -6.98 -22.69
CA PRO A 259 0.46 -8.40 -22.57
C PRO A 259 1.79 -8.62 -21.85
N SER A 260 1.85 -9.64 -20.99
CA SER A 260 3.03 -9.92 -20.16
C SER A 260 3.42 -11.40 -20.23
N ALA A 261 4.72 -11.68 -20.38
CA ALA A 261 5.26 -13.03 -20.36
C ALA A 261 5.60 -13.55 -18.94
N ARG A 262 5.11 -12.90 -17.87
CA ARG A 262 5.50 -13.23 -16.48
C ARG A 262 5.29 -14.70 -16.13
N ARG A 263 4.14 -15.29 -16.48
CA ARG A 263 3.84 -16.70 -16.18
C ARG A 263 4.84 -17.63 -16.86
N TYR A 264 5.09 -17.42 -18.15
CA TYR A 264 6.08 -18.16 -18.91
C TYR A 264 7.48 -18.00 -18.31
N ALA A 265 7.92 -16.77 -18.07
CA ALA A 265 9.27 -16.49 -17.56
C ALA A 265 9.51 -17.12 -16.19
N GLN A 266 8.49 -17.12 -15.30
CA GLN A 266 8.56 -17.80 -14.01
C GLN A 266 8.68 -19.33 -14.13
N ALA A 267 8.02 -19.93 -15.11
CA ALA A 267 8.16 -21.36 -15.38
C ALA A 267 9.54 -21.66 -16.00
N TRP A 268 9.95 -20.88 -17.00
CA TRP A 268 11.23 -21.02 -17.68
C TRP A 268 12.41 -20.90 -16.73
N VAL A 269 12.42 -19.89 -15.85
CA VAL A 269 13.51 -19.72 -14.88
C VAL A 269 13.59 -20.88 -13.91
N GLN A 270 12.45 -21.42 -13.48
CA GLN A 270 12.42 -22.58 -12.61
C GLN A 270 13.05 -23.81 -13.29
N THR A 271 12.74 -24.04 -14.57
CA THR A 271 13.39 -25.09 -15.35
C THR A 271 14.88 -24.82 -15.53
N ALA A 272 15.27 -23.58 -15.82
CA ALA A 272 16.64 -23.20 -16.10
C ALA A 272 17.57 -23.39 -14.88
N ILE A 273 17.16 -22.98 -13.69
CA ILE A 273 17.96 -23.13 -12.46
C ILE A 273 18.02 -24.56 -11.92
N ASP A 274 16.99 -25.38 -12.21
CA ASP A 274 16.92 -26.77 -11.76
C ASP A 274 17.59 -27.73 -12.77
N THR A 275 18.09 -27.19 -13.89
CA THR A 275 18.84 -27.95 -14.89
C THR A 275 20.27 -28.22 -14.35
N PRO A 276 20.82 -29.43 -14.48
CA PRO A 276 22.15 -29.74 -13.96
C PRO A 276 23.26 -28.91 -14.62
N ASP A 277 24.32 -28.64 -13.86
CA ASP A 277 25.48 -27.87 -14.31
C ASP A 277 26.07 -28.41 -15.62
N GLY A 278 26.34 -27.51 -16.58
CA GLY A 278 26.96 -27.84 -17.86
C GLY A 278 25.98 -28.20 -18.99
N HIS A 279 24.68 -28.25 -18.72
CA HIS A 279 23.66 -28.30 -19.78
C HIS A 279 23.32 -26.89 -20.29
N PRO A 280 23.04 -26.72 -21.59
CA PRO A 280 22.65 -25.42 -22.13
C PRO A 280 21.30 -24.97 -21.55
N LEU A 281 21.14 -23.66 -21.40
CA LEU A 281 19.86 -23.07 -20.98
C LEU A 281 18.73 -23.48 -21.94
N PRO A 282 17.51 -23.73 -21.44
CA PRO A 282 16.35 -23.93 -22.29
C PRO A 282 16.12 -22.72 -23.20
N ALA A 283 15.66 -22.96 -24.43
CA ALA A 283 15.29 -21.87 -25.34
C ALA A 283 14.25 -20.96 -24.68
N PHE A 284 14.41 -19.65 -24.85
CA PHE A 284 13.52 -18.65 -24.31
C PHE A 284 12.56 -18.15 -25.40
N ASP A 285 11.36 -18.72 -25.43
CA ASP A 285 10.30 -18.41 -26.40
C ASP A 285 9.03 -17.97 -25.66
N PRO A 286 8.92 -16.67 -25.30
CA PRO A 286 7.94 -16.21 -24.32
C PRO A 286 6.50 -16.23 -24.82
N GLU A 287 5.67 -17.05 -24.18
CA GLU A 287 4.20 -16.96 -24.27
C GLU A 287 3.72 -15.75 -23.45
N ARG A 288 2.95 -14.85 -24.07
CA ARG A 288 2.43 -13.64 -23.43
C ARG A 288 0.95 -13.80 -23.10
N ASP A 289 0.61 -13.49 -21.85
CA ASP A 289 -0.78 -13.47 -21.38
C ASP A 289 -1.36 -12.05 -21.53
N ASP A 290 -2.54 -11.93 -22.13
CA ASP A 290 -3.27 -10.66 -22.24
C ASP A 290 -3.89 -10.23 -20.89
N PRO A 291 -3.93 -8.92 -20.59
CA PRO A 291 -4.61 -8.43 -19.41
C PRO A 291 -6.14 -8.54 -19.55
N PRO A 292 -6.90 -8.58 -18.44
CA PRO A 292 -8.35 -8.61 -18.49
C PRO A 292 -8.92 -7.32 -19.10
N ALA A 293 -10.07 -7.42 -19.78
CA ALA A 293 -10.73 -6.29 -20.44
C ALA A 293 -10.98 -5.09 -19.49
N GLU A 294 -11.32 -5.38 -18.23
CA GLU A 294 -11.53 -4.39 -17.17
C GLU A 294 -10.30 -3.53 -16.90
N ALA A 295 -9.08 -4.04 -17.13
CA ALA A 295 -7.85 -3.27 -16.96
C ALA A 295 -7.79 -2.09 -17.95
N PHE A 296 -8.24 -2.28 -19.19
CA PHE A 296 -8.31 -1.20 -20.19
C PHE A 296 -9.35 -0.14 -19.82
N ILE A 297 -10.51 -0.57 -19.30
CA ILE A 297 -11.54 0.36 -18.82
C ILE A 297 -11.05 1.14 -17.59
N SER A 298 -10.35 0.47 -16.65
CA SER A 298 -9.76 1.11 -15.47
C SER A 298 -8.69 2.13 -15.86
N PHE A 299 -7.82 1.79 -16.81
CA PHE A 299 -6.83 2.71 -17.36
C PHE A 299 -7.48 3.93 -18.01
N ALA A 300 -8.47 3.71 -18.89
CA ALA A 300 -9.19 4.79 -19.54
C ALA A 300 -9.90 5.68 -18.52
N LEU A 301 -10.52 5.12 -17.48
CA LEU A 301 -11.10 5.89 -16.39
C LEU A 301 -10.03 6.73 -15.67
N GLY A 302 -8.84 6.17 -15.44
CA GLY A 302 -7.73 6.90 -14.86
C GLY A 302 -7.25 8.05 -15.75
N VAL A 303 -7.26 7.91 -17.08
CA VAL A 303 -7.00 9.02 -18.01
C VAL A 303 -8.08 10.11 -17.85
N VAL A 304 -9.36 9.71 -17.87
CA VAL A 304 -10.51 10.62 -17.72
C VAL A 304 -10.48 11.38 -16.40
N LEU A 305 -10.03 10.75 -15.32
CA LEU A 305 -9.90 11.35 -13.98
C LEU A 305 -8.55 12.03 -13.72
N ALA A 306 -7.74 12.25 -14.77
CA ALA A 306 -6.43 12.90 -14.70
C ALA A 306 -5.40 12.18 -13.80
N ARG A 307 -5.53 10.86 -13.65
CA ARG A 307 -4.54 10.00 -12.99
C ARG A 307 -3.47 9.54 -13.97
N PHE A 308 -3.84 9.18 -15.20
CA PHE A 308 -2.88 8.66 -16.19
C PHE A 308 -2.69 9.60 -17.37
N ASP A 309 -1.51 9.52 -18.00
CA ASP A 309 -1.23 10.26 -19.24
C ASP A 309 -1.82 9.53 -20.46
N PRO A 310 -2.62 10.21 -21.31
CA PRO A 310 -3.22 9.58 -22.48
C PRO A 310 -2.20 9.21 -23.58
N SER A 311 -1.06 9.92 -23.67
CA SER A 311 -0.11 9.78 -24.77
C SER A 311 1.03 8.83 -24.42
N HIS A 312 1.63 9.01 -23.24
CA HIS A 312 2.81 8.26 -22.82
C HIS A 312 2.52 7.23 -21.73
N GLY A 313 1.29 7.18 -21.21
CA GLY A 313 0.92 6.35 -20.07
C GLY A 313 1.56 6.83 -18.76
N GLY A 314 1.23 6.12 -17.68
CA GLY A 314 1.80 6.30 -16.35
C GLY A 314 1.17 7.41 -15.53
N VAL A 315 1.53 7.44 -14.25
CA VAL A 315 0.88 8.26 -13.22
C VAL A 315 1.25 9.74 -13.39
N ARG A 316 0.25 10.61 -13.48
CA ARG A 316 0.40 12.06 -13.56
C ARG A 316 0.29 12.73 -12.19
N ALA A 317 1.24 13.61 -11.90
CA ALA A 317 1.18 14.48 -10.73
C ALA A 317 0.17 15.64 -10.88
N SER A 318 0.03 16.22 -12.08
CA SER A 318 -0.87 17.35 -12.34
C SER A 318 -1.97 17.01 -13.36
N ALA A 319 -3.13 17.66 -13.18
CA ALA A 319 -4.27 17.46 -14.08
C ALA A 319 -3.98 18.04 -15.48
N SER A 320 -4.40 17.34 -16.54
CA SER A 320 -4.44 17.90 -17.90
C SER A 320 -5.70 18.73 -18.10
N GLY A 321 -5.67 19.67 -19.05
CA GLY A 321 -6.89 20.36 -19.51
C GLY A 321 -7.87 19.43 -20.27
N SER A 322 -7.45 18.20 -20.62
CA SER A 322 -8.25 17.23 -21.36
C SER A 322 -9.07 16.28 -20.48
N ALA A 323 -8.87 16.30 -19.16
CA ALA A 323 -9.53 15.41 -18.21
C ALA A 323 -10.83 16.02 -17.66
N LEU A 324 -11.65 15.22 -16.96
CA LEU A 324 -12.83 15.73 -16.28
C LEU A 324 -12.46 16.71 -15.17
N PRO A 325 -13.19 17.84 -15.05
CA PRO A 325 -12.98 18.78 -13.97
C PRO A 325 -13.01 18.10 -12.60
N ARG A 326 -12.02 18.41 -11.76
CA ARG A 326 -11.91 17.94 -10.36
C ARG A 326 -11.81 16.41 -10.19
N GLY A 327 -11.52 15.66 -11.26
CA GLY A 327 -11.38 14.19 -11.18
C GLY A 327 -12.66 13.52 -10.68
N LEU A 328 -13.82 13.98 -11.17
CA LEU A 328 -15.14 13.50 -10.78
C LEU A 328 -15.91 13.04 -12.02
N LEU A 329 -16.23 11.75 -12.09
CA LEU A 329 -17.16 11.19 -13.07
C LEU A 329 -18.51 10.95 -12.40
N VAL A 330 -19.55 11.67 -12.83
CA VAL A 330 -20.92 11.48 -12.36
C VAL A 330 -21.69 10.64 -13.38
N LEU A 331 -22.50 9.72 -12.89
CA LEU A 331 -23.28 8.75 -13.67
C LEU A 331 -24.73 8.76 -13.19
N SER A 332 -25.67 8.72 -14.12
CA SER A 332 -27.11 8.71 -13.84
C SER A 332 -27.80 7.57 -14.60
N SER A 333 -28.96 7.11 -14.12
CA SER A 333 -29.85 6.23 -14.90
C SER A 333 -30.47 6.94 -16.10
N GLU A 334 -30.51 8.27 -16.08
CA GLU A 334 -31.23 9.09 -17.07
C GLU A 334 -30.34 9.54 -18.24
N GLY A 335 -29.11 9.05 -18.33
CA GLY A 335 -28.16 9.35 -19.41
C GLY A 335 -27.55 10.76 -19.39
N PHE A 336 -28.13 11.71 -18.65
CA PHE A 336 -27.59 13.06 -18.54
C PHE A 336 -26.48 13.17 -17.51
N ASP A 337 -25.27 12.75 -17.89
CA ASP A 337 -24.16 12.64 -16.95
C ASP A 337 -22.79 12.94 -17.59
N SER A 338 -21.71 12.63 -16.86
CA SER A 338 -20.37 12.99 -17.29
C SER A 338 -19.88 12.21 -18.51
N LEU A 339 -20.51 11.10 -18.91
CA LEU A 339 -20.05 10.30 -20.06
C LEU A 339 -20.25 11.00 -21.41
N ASP A 340 -21.13 12.00 -21.48
CA ASP A 340 -21.30 12.85 -22.68
C ASP A 340 -20.19 13.89 -22.84
N HIS A 341 -19.36 14.08 -21.81
CA HIS A 341 -18.27 15.05 -21.86
C HIS A 341 -17.16 14.57 -22.83
N PRO A 342 -16.59 15.43 -23.69
CA PRO A 342 -15.56 15.03 -24.66
C PRO A 342 -14.33 14.34 -24.05
N ALA A 343 -13.99 14.68 -22.80
CA ALA A 343 -12.93 14.03 -22.03
C ALA A 343 -13.13 12.51 -21.85
N CYS A 344 -14.37 12.01 -21.94
CA CYS A 344 -14.73 10.61 -21.76
C CYS A 344 -14.57 9.77 -23.04
N GLU A 345 -14.17 10.35 -24.17
CA GLU A 345 -13.94 9.60 -25.42
C GLU A 345 -13.00 8.39 -25.25
N PRO A 346 -11.87 8.48 -24.52
CA PRO A 346 -11.00 7.32 -24.29
C PRO A 346 -11.73 6.15 -23.61
N LEU A 347 -12.72 6.43 -22.77
CA LEU A 347 -13.51 5.42 -22.07
C LEU A 347 -14.51 4.74 -23.01
N HIS A 348 -15.13 5.50 -23.91
CA HIS A 348 -15.98 4.95 -24.97
C HIS A 348 -15.20 4.12 -25.98
N VAL A 349 -13.99 4.54 -26.35
CA VAL A 349 -13.09 3.76 -27.21
C VAL A 349 -12.72 2.45 -26.52
N ALA A 350 -12.21 2.51 -25.28
CA ALA A 350 -11.81 1.32 -24.55
C ALA A 350 -12.98 0.32 -24.37
N TRP A 351 -14.20 0.82 -24.16
CA TRP A 351 -15.40 -0.03 -24.10
C TRP A 351 -15.72 -0.70 -25.44
N ARG A 352 -15.62 0.02 -26.56
CA ARG A 352 -15.85 -0.55 -27.90
C ARG A 352 -14.82 -1.62 -28.28
N GLU A 353 -13.56 -1.41 -27.92
CA GLU A 353 -12.46 -2.30 -28.31
C GLU A 353 -12.37 -3.56 -27.44
N HIS A 354 -12.56 -3.42 -26.12
CA HIS A 354 -12.31 -4.51 -25.18
C HIS A 354 -13.58 -5.14 -24.60
N ASN A 355 -14.74 -4.49 -24.80
CA ASN A 355 -16.09 -4.89 -24.37
C ASN A 355 -16.09 -5.93 -23.25
N VAL A 356 -16.23 -5.48 -21.99
CA VAL A 356 -16.25 -6.39 -20.83
C VAL A 356 -17.51 -7.26 -20.91
N VAL A 357 -17.41 -8.41 -21.58
CA VAL A 357 -18.54 -9.31 -21.79
C VAL A 357 -18.92 -9.95 -20.46
N GLY A 358 -20.08 -9.58 -19.93
CA GLY A 358 -20.63 -10.04 -18.65
C GLY A 358 -22.15 -9.85 -18.57
N GLN A 359 -22.69 -9.60 -17.36
CA GLN A 359 -24.14 -9.37 -17.15
C GLN A 359 -24.60 -7.93 -17.49
N ASP A 360 -23.66 -6.99 -17.63
CA ASP A 360 -23.97 -5.59 -17.87
C ASP A 360 -24.13 -5.32 -19.38
N LYS A 361 -25.16 -4.54 -19.73
CA LYS A 361 -25.54 -4.32 -21.13
C LYS A 361 -24.77 -3.19 -21.82
N ASP A 362 -24.18 -2.29 -21.04
CA ASP A 362 -23.54 -1.05 -21.51
C ASP A 362 -22.53 -0.51 -20.49
N LEU A 363 -21.70 0.44 -20.95
CA LEU A 363 -20.67 1.11 -20.16
C LEU A 363 -21.25 1.79 -18.91
N TRP A 364 -22.40 2.45 -19.04
CA TRP A 364 -23.10 3.12 -17.94
C TRP A 364 -23.41 2.16 -16.79
N THR A 365 -24.03 1.04 -17.12
CA THR A 365 -24.44 0.01 -16.16
C THR A 365 -23.22 -0.60 -15.49
N TYR A 366 -22.19 -0.92 -16.28
CA TYR A 366 -20.93 -1.46 -15.77
C TYR A 366 -20.26 -0.52 -14.76
N LEU A 367 -20.07 0.77 -15.09
CA LEU A 367 -19.40 1.73 -14.21
C LEU A 367 -20.19 1.99 -12.91
N ARG A 368 -21.53 1.97 -12.96
CA ARG A 368 -22.36 2.18 -11.76
C ARG A 368 -22.46 0.95 -10.85
N ARG A 369 -22.30 -0.26 -11.39
CA ARG A 369 -22.68 -1.50 -10.67
C ARG A 369 -21.53 -2.47 -10.44
N SER A 370 -20.64 -2.62 -11.42
CA SER A 370 -19.70 -3.74 -11.48
C SER A 370 -18.24 -3.30 -11.41
N PHE A 371 -17.90 -2.14 -11.99
CA PHE A 371 -16.54 -1.59 -12.01
C PHE A 371 -15.90 -1.56 -10.62
N PHE A 372 -16.63 -1.10 -9.60
CA PHE A 372 -16.06 -0.97 -8.26
C PHE A 372 -15.59 -2.30 -7.66
N THR A 373 -16.21 -3.43 -8.03
CA THR A 373 -15.78 -4.76 -7.57
C THR A 373 -14.40 -5.11 -8.11
N PHE A 374 -14.18 -4.86 -9.41
CA PHE A 374 -12.86 -5.01 -10.04
C PHE A 374 -11.85 -4.06 -9.41
N HIS A 375 -12.21 -2.78 -9.30
CA HIS A 375 -11.34 -1.73 -8.75
C HIS A 375 -10.92 -2.01 -7.31
N LYS A 376 -11.85 -2.45 -6.46
CA LYS A 376 -11.55 -2.84 -5.08
C LYS A 376 -10.56 -4.01 -5.02
N LYS A 377 -10.71 -5.01 -5.90
CA LYS A 377 -9.79 -6.16 -5.97
C LYS A 377 -8.42 -5.75 -6.48
N LEU A 378 -8.36 -4.88 -7.50
CA LEU A 378 -7.12 -4.39 -8.09
C LEU A 378 -6.20 -3.71 -7.06
N TYR A 379 -6.78 -3.04 -6.07
CA TYR A 379 -6.07 -2.34 -4.99
C TYR A 379 -6.16 -3.05 -3.64
N ASP A 380 -6.28 -4.38 -3.61
CA ASP A 380 -6.23 -5.19 -2.38
C ASP A 380 -7.19 -4.69 -1.27
N GLY A 381 -8.40 -4.28 -1.65
CA GLY A 381 -9.42 -3.77 -0.73
C GLY A 381 -9.30 -2.28 -0.37
N ARG A 382 -8.32 -1.56 -0.95
CA ARG A 382 -8.04 -0.13 -0.72
C ARG A 382 -8.24 0.69 -2.00
N PRO A 383 -9.48 0.78 -2.50
CA PRO A 383 -9.76 1.45 -3.77
C PRO A 383 -9.41 2.95 -3.70
N ILE A 384 -8.91 3.47 -4.81
CA ILE A 384 -8.53 4.89 -4.98
C ILE A 384 -9.61 5.74 -5.66
N TYR A 385 -10.70 5.09 -6.10
CA TYR A 385 -11.87 5.74 -6.68
C TYR A 385 -13.05 5.40 -5.78
N PHE A 386 -13.63 6.44 -5.19
CA PHE A 386 -14.69 6.30 -4.22
C PHE A 386 -16.05 6.42 -4.91
N PRO A 387 -16.89 5.36 -4.89
CA PRO A 387 -18.19 5.36 -5.54
C PRO A 387 -19.26 5.98 -4.62
N LEU A 388 -19.33 7.32 -4.59
CA LEU A 388 -20.38 8.03 -3.85
C LEU A 388 -21.72 7.72 -4.51
N SER A 389 -22.62 7.03 -3.80
CA SER A 389 -23.77 6.38 -4.43
C SER A 389 -25.08 6.66 -3.72
N SER A 390 -26.14 6.81 -4.51
CA SER A 390 -27.52 6.72 -4.03
C SER A 390 -27.89 5.28 -3.65
N SER A 391 -29.00 5.09 -2.94
CA SER A 391 -29.36 3.79 -2.34
C SER A 391 -29.59 2.68 -3.36
N ARG A 392 -30.18 2.98 -4.52
CA ARG A 392 -30.40 2.05 -5.64
C ARG A 392 -29.32 2.16 -6.71
N ARG A 393 -28.28 2.96 -6.47
CA ARG A 393 -27.19 3.24 -7.43
C ARG A 393 -27.72 3.87 -8.73
N SER A 394 -28.83 4.58 -8.65
CA SER A 394 -29.38 5.37 -9.76
C SER A 394 -28.46 6.54 -10.09
N PHE A 395 -27.85 7.15 -9.06
CA PHE A 395 -26.84 8.21 -9.16
C PHE A 395 -25.55 7.73 -8.49
N VAL A 396 -24.46 7.74 -9.25
CA VAL A 396 -23.13 7.33 -8.77
C VAL A 396 -22.11 8.37 -9.20
N ALA A 397 -21.27 8.81 -8.27
CA ALA A 397 -20.12 9.64 -8.59
C ALA A 397 -18.84 8.89 -8.22
N LEU A 398 -18.01 8.59 -9.23
CA LEU A 398 -16.67 8.04 -9.03
C LEU A 398 -15.70 9.21 -8.80
N ALA A 399 -15.27 9.38 -7.56
CA ALA A 399 -14.37 10.45 -7.15
C ALA A 399 -12.95 9.94 -6.94
N SER A 400 -11.97 10.59 -7.58
CA SER A 400 -10.55 10.29 -7.36
C SER A 400 -10.08 10.83 -6.01
N THR A 401 -9.56 9.95 -5.15
CA THR A 401 -9.02 10.32 -3.83
C THR A 401 -7.84 11.30 -3.95
N HIS A 402 -7.00 11.12 -4.96
CA HIS A 402 -5.81 11.92 -5.23
C HIS A 402 -6.12 13.31 -5.82
N ARG A 403 -7.35 13.52 -6.31
CA ARG A 403 -7.83 14.80 -6.84
C ARG A 403 -8.90 15.43 -5.96
N TRP A 404 -9.10 14.88 -4.75
CA TRP A 404 -10.11 15.35 -3.84
C TRP A 404 -9.84 16.79 -3.42
N SER A 405 -10.84 17.65 -3.59
CA SER A 405 -10.81 19.04 -3.12
C SER A 405 -12.20 19.40 -2.59
N ASP A 406 -12.91 20.32 -3.24
CA ASP A 406 -14.29 20.68 -2.91
C ASP A 406 -15.30 19.69 -3.53
N THR A 407 -14.90 18.43 -3.67
CA THR A 407 -15.58 17.41 -4.49
C THR A 407 -17.05 17.22 -4.11
N LEU A 408 -17.38 17.23 -2.81
CA LEU A 408 -18.77 17.07 -2.36
C LEU A 408 -19.62 18.30 -2.71
N SER A 409 -19.08 19.51 -2.53
CA SER A 409 -19.77 20.76 -2.87
C SER A 409 -19.97 20.89 -4.38
N VAL A 410 -18.96 20.51 -5.17
CA VAL A 410 -19.05 20.47 -6.64
C VAL A 410 -20.08 19.43 -7.10
N LEU A 411 -20.11 18.25 -6.49
CA LEU A 411 -21.12 17.22 -6.80
C LEU A 411 -22.54 17.74 -6.52
N LEU A 412 -22.77 18.38 -5.38
CA LEU A 412 -24.06 18.97 -5.02
C LEU A 412 -24.49 20.07 -6.01
N ALA A 413 -23.68 21.11 -6.14
CA ALA A 413 -24.04 22.32 -6.88
C ALA A 413 -23.99 22.11 -8.40
N GLY A 414 -23.00 21.36 -8.88
CA GLY A 414 -22.74 21.17 -10.31
C GLY A 414 -23.61 20.08 -10.95
N TYR A 415 -24.06 19.08 -10.19
CA TYR A 415 -24.71 17.90 -10.77
C TYR A 415 -26.04 17.54 -10.11
N LEU A 416 -26.06 17.33 -8.79
CA LEU A 416 -27.25 16.77 -8.13
C LEU A 416 -28.41 17.77 -8.08
N VAL A 417 -28.16 19.03 -7.69
CA VAL A 417 -29.20 20.06 -7.67
C VAL A 417 -29.75 20.37 -9.08
N PRO A 418 -28.93 20.54 -10.13
CA PRO A 418 -29.42 20.64 -11.50
C PRO A 418 -30.23 19.42 -11.97
N THR A 419 -29.79 18.21 -11.61
CA THR A 419 -30.50 16.97 -11.97
C THR A 419 -31.86 16.90 -11.29
N LYS A 420 -31.94 17.24 -10.00
CA LYS A 420 -33.22 17.32 -9.28
C LYS A 420 -34.19 18.29 -9.96
N ARG A 421 -33.72 19.50 -10.30
CA ARG A 421 -34.54 20.50 -11.01
C ARG A 421 -35.09 19.99 -12.34
N ARG A 422 -34.33 19.17 -13.06
CA ARG A 422 -34.81 18.55 -14.32
C ARG A 422 -35.89 17.51 -14.08
N LEU A 423 -35.68 16.62 -13.11
CA LEU A 423 -36.66 15.59 -12.76
C LEU A 423 -37.95 16.22 -12.21
N ASP A 424 -37.86 17.25 -11.38
CA ASP A 424 -39.01 18.01 -10.89
C ASP A 424 -39.83 18.58 -12.06
N ARG A 425 -39.18 19.21 -13.04
CA ARG A 425 -39.83 19.72 -14.25
C ARG A 425 -40.46 18.61 -15.09
N GLU A 426 -39.81 17.45 -15.20
CA GLU A 426 -40.36 16.31 -15.93
C GLU A 426 -41.64 15.80 -15.25
N VAL A 427 -41.66 15.69 -13.92
CA VAL A 427 -42.85 15.35 -13.13
C VAL A 427 -43.98 16.36 -13.35
N GLU A 428 -43.67 17.66 -13.34
CA GLU A 428 -44.65 18.71 -13.65
C GLU A 428 -45.22 18.53 -15.07
N ASN A 429 -44.36 18.35 -16.07
CA ASN A 429 -44.79 18.14 -17.45
C ASN A 429 -45.68 16.89 -17.59
N LEU A 430 -45.32 15.78 -16.94
CA LEU A 430 -46.09 14.55 -16.98
C LEU A 430 -47.44 14.67 -16.25
N ARG A 431 -47.55 15.52 -15.22
CA ARG A 431 -48.83 15.82 -14.53
C ARG A 431 -49.79 16.61 -15.39
N PHE A 432 -49.28 17.61 -16.12
CA PHE A 432 -50.11 18.52 -16.91
C PHE A 432 -50.33 18.06 -18.35
N ALA A 433 -49.51 17.13 -18.86
CA ALA A 433 -49.67 16.58 -20.20
C ALA A 433 -50.95 15.73 -20.31
N LYS A 434 -51.89 16.14 -21.18
CA LYS A 434 -52.97 15.25 -21.64
C LYS A 434 -52.39 14.22 -22.62
N ALA A 435 -51.89 13.11 -22.10
CA ALA A 435 -51.41 12.01 -22.94
C ALA A 435 -52.57 11.42 -23.76
N PRO A 436 -52.40 11.17 -25.08
CA PRO A 436 -53.37 10.42 -25.86
C PRO A 436 -53.60 9.03 -25.24
N ALA A 437 -54.80 8.47 -25.39
CA ALA A 437 -55.21 7.22 -24.72
C ALA A 437 -54.23 6.05 -24.93
N THR A 438 -53.56 5.99 -26.08
CA THR A 438 -52.56 4.98 -26.45
C THR A 438 -51.25 5.06 -25.64
N ASN A 439 -50.89 6.23 -25.09
CA ASN A 439 -49.64 6.45 -24.34
C ASN A 439 -49.85 6.71 -22.84
N LYS A 440 -51.10 6.71 -22.36
CA LYS A 440 -51.43 7.03 -20.96
C LYS A 440 -50.72 6.10 -19.96
N ALA A 441 -50.72 4.79 -20.21
CA ALA A 441 -50.07 3.81 -19.33
C ALA A 441 -48.55 3.99 -19.26
N ASN A 442 -47.90 4.34 -20.38
CA ASN A 442 -46.46 4.63 -20.41
C ASN A 442 -46.14 5.93 -19.67
N ALA A 443 -46.98 6.96 -19.81
CA ALA A 443 -46.82 8.22 -19.09
C ALA A 443 -46.98 8.05 -17.57
N GLU A 444 -47.97 7.27 -17.11
CA GLU A 444 -48.16 6.94 -15.69
C GLU A 444 -46.97 6.13 -15.13
N LYS A 445 -46.46 5.16 -15.89
CA LYS A 445 -45.28 4.38 -15.50
C LYS A 445 -44.04 5.27 -15.38
N ARG A 446 -43.81 6.16 -16.35
CA ARG A 446 -42.69 7.11 -16.32
C ARG A 446 -42.82 8.08 -15.16
N PHE A 447 -44.02 8.61 -14.91
CA PHE A 447 -44.28 9.47 -13.77
C PHE A 447 -43.89 8.81 -12.44
N ALA A 448 -44.31 7.56 -12.22
CA ALA A 448 -43.95 6.81 -11.02
C ALA A 448 -42.44 6.51 -10.92
N GLU A 449 -41.78 6.28 -12.05
CA GLU A 449 -40.32 6.09 -12.11
C GLU A 449 -39.57 7.37 -11.72
N VAL A 450 -39.92 8.52 -12.32
CA VAL A 450 -39.26 9.80 -12.05
C VAL A 450 -39.49 10.24 -10.60
N GLN A 451 -40.69 10.03 -10.04
CA GLN A 451 -40.93 10.30 -8.61
C GLN A 451 -40.00 9.49 -7.71
N ARG A 452 -39.83 8.20 -7.99
CA ARG A 452 -38.90 7.32 -7.26
C ARG A 452 -37.44 7.75 -7.37
N LEU A 453 -37.06 8.34 -8.51
CA LEU A 453 -35.72 8.90 -8.72
C LEU A 453 -35.53 10.19 -7.94
N ILE A 454 -36.53 11.06 -7.86
CA ILE A 454 -36.50 12.29 -7.06
C ILE A 454 -36.34 11.95 -5.58
N GLU A 455 -37.15 11.04 -5.04
CA GLU A 455 -37.05 10.58 -3.65
C GLU A 455 -35.64 10.07 -3.33
N GLU A 456 -35.09 9.22 -4.20
CA GLU A 456 -33.74 8.69 -4.04
C GLU A 456 -32.66 9.78 -4.14
N LEU A 457 -32.83 10.75 -5.02
CA LEU A 457 -31.90 11.86 -5.23
C LEU A 457 -31.92 12.84 -4.04
N ASP A 458 -33.08 13.11 -3.47
CA ASP A 458 -33.24 13.95 -2.29
C ASP A 458 -32.52 13.34 -1.08
N ASP A 459 -32.73 12.05 -0.83
CA ASP A 459 -32.00 11.31 0.21
C ASP A 459 -30.48 11.32 -0.02
N PHE A 460 -30.05 11.31 -1.28
CA PHE A 460 -28.63 11.37 -1.61
C PHE A 460 -28.03 12.77 -1.40
N ILE A 461 -28.75 13.82 -1.81
CA ILE A 461 -28.38 15.22 -1.57
C ILE A 461 -28.23 15.50 -0.08
N VAL A 462 -29.20 15.07 0.74
CA VAL A 462 -29.15 15.25 2.20
C VAL A 462 -27.91 14.58 2.80
N ARG A 463 -27.61 13.35 2.39
CA ARG A 463 -26.42 12.63 2.90
C ARG A 463 -25.11 13.29 2.48
N ILE A 464 -25.01 13.81 1.26
CA ILE A 464 -23.80 14.52 0.81
C ILE A 464 -23.66 15.84 1.57
N ALA A 465 -24.73 16.61 1.74
CA ALA A 465 -24.72 17.86 2.49
C ALA A 465 -24.29 17.66 3.95
N GLU A 466 -24.83 16.63 4.62
CA GLU A 466 -24.44 16.29 6.00
C GLU A 466 -22.93 16.03 6.10
N VAL A 467 -22.35 15.24 5.20
CA VAL A 467 -20.90 14.94 5.21
C VAL A 467 -20.05 16.15 4.82
N ALA A 468 -20.51 16.95 3.86
CA ALA A 468 -19.81 18.14 3.38
C ALA A 468 -19.76 19.25 4.43
N GLU A 469 -20.79 19.39 5.26
CA GLU A 469 -20.93 20.51 6.21
C GLU A 469 -20.61 20.11 7.65
N ARG A 470 -21.00 18.90 8.07
CA ARG A 470 -20.97 18.47 9.48
C ARG A 470 -20.09 17.26 9.74
N GLY A 471 -19.83 16.45 8.72
CA GLY A 471 -18.99 15.26 8.79
C GLY A 471 -19.80 13.96 8.85
N PRO A 472 -19.18 12.81 9.15
CA PRO A 472 -19.82 11.52 9.03
C PRO A 472 -21.00 11.38 10.00
N PRO A 473 -22.17 10.92 9.53
CA PRO A 473 -23.28 10.59 10.41
C PRO A 473 -22.94 9.37 11.27
N LYS A 474 -23.75 9.17 12.31
CA LYS A 474 -23.66 8.04 13.23
C LYS A 474 -24.16 6.74 12.54
N PRO A 475 -23.39 5.65 12.51
CA PRO A 475 -23.78 4.38 11.87
C PRO A 475 -24.97 3.67 12.51
N ASP A 476 -25.06 3.73 13.85
CA ASP A 476 -26.04 3.04 14.68
C ASP A 476 -26.15 3.72 16.05
N GLY A 477 -27.16 3.39 16.85
CA GLY A 477 -27.39 3.99 18.17
C GLY A 477 -26.24 3.81 19.19
N LYS A 478 -25.38 2.82 19.01
CA LYS A 478 -24.30 2.46 19.96
C LYS A 478 -23.00 3.20 19.70
N THR A 479 -22.82 3.73 18.49
CA THR A 479 -21.62 4.44 18.10
C THR A 479 -21.52 5.81 18.79
N ILE A 480 -20.35 6.17 19.31
CA ILE A 480 -20.12 7.46 19.97
C ILE A 480 -20.38 8.61 18.97
N GLU A 481 -21.16 9.60 19.40
CA GLU A 481 -21.44 10.82 18.65
C GLU A 481 -20.14 11.60 18.43
N ARG A 482 -19.96 12.20 17.25
CA ARG A 482 -18.84 13.12 17.02
C ARG A 482 -18.88 14.26 18.05
N ALA A 483 -17.73 14.64 18.58
CA ALA A 483 -17.65 15.70 19.59
C ALA A 483 -17.84 17.10 18.99
N MET A 484 -17.57 17.25 17.69
CA MET A 484 -17.84 18.48 16.95
C MET A 484 -18.31 18.20 15.51
N ASN A 485 -19.06 19.13 14.94
CA ASN A 485 -19.33 19.18 13.51
C ASN A 485 -18.12 19.77 12.79
N SER A 486 -17.67 19.10 11.72
CA SER A 486 -16.60 19.60 10.87
C SER A 486 -16.77 19.06 9.47
N ARG A 487 -16.48 19.87 8.45
CA ARG A 487 -16.47 19.41 7.06
C ARG A 487 -15.50 18.25 6.86
N PHE A 488 -15.88 17.31 5.99
CA PHE A 488 -14.97 16.28 5.54
C PHE A 488 -13.82 16.86 4.70
N VAL A 489 -12.61 16.34 4.91
CA VAL A 489 -11.42 16.64 4.12
C VAL A 489 -10.69 15.32 3.88
N MET A 490 -10.23 15.08 2.64
CA MET A 490 -9.36 13.95 2.34
C MET A 490 -7.99 14.17 2.98
N ILE A 491 -7.53 13.24 3.80
CA ILE A 491 -6.19 13.28 4.41
C ILE A 491 -5.44 12.03 4.01
N MET A 492 -4.50 12.13 3.06
CA MET A 492 -3.79 10.97 2.53
C MET A 492 -3.00 10.20 3.61
N GLU A 493 -2.48 10.90 4.62
CA GLU A 493 -1.77 10.29 5.76
C GLU A 493 -2.64 9.33 6.58
N ASP A 494 -3.97 9.52 6.59
CA ASP A 494 -4.89 8.67 7.35
C ASP A 494 -5.22 7.34 6.61
N GLY A 495 -4.79 7.21 5.35
CA GLY A 495 -5.01 6.04 4.52
C GLY A 495 -6.47 5.82 4.09
N VAL A 496 -6.67 4.88 3.17
CA VAL A 496 -7.99 4.64 2.54
C VAL A 496 -9.08 4.27 3.55
N MET A 497 -8.75 3.46 4.57
CA MET A 497 -9.72 2.96 5.55
C MET A 497 -10.38 4.09 6.35
N VAL A 498 -9.60 5.02 6.91
CA VAL A 498 -10.11 6.10 7.76
C VAL A 498 -10.85 7.14 6.92
N ASN A 499 -10.33 7.47 5.73
CA ASN A 499 -11.01 8.36 4.79
C ASN A 499 -12.36 7.80 4.35
N ALA A 500 -12.42 6.50 4.00
CA ALA A 500 -13.66 5.84 3.63
C ALA A 500 -14.65 5.80 4.81
N ALA A 501 -14.17 5.58 6.04
CA ALA A 501 -14.99 5.59 7.25
C ALA A 501 -15.71 6.94 7.44
N ALA A 502 -15.06 8.05 7.12
CA ALA A 502 -15.66 9.37 7.19
C ALA A 502 -16.68 9.65 6.06
N LEU A 503 -16.69 8.84 4.99
CA LEU A 503 -17.62 8.91 3.87
C LEU A 503 -18.65 7.76 3.85
N TRP A 504 -18.73 6.97 4.92
CA TRP A 504 -19.40 5.67 4.91
C TRP A 504 -20.84 5.70 4.38
N SER A 505 -21.62 6.75 4.70
CA SER A 505 -23.04 6.87 4.32
C SER A 505 -23.25 7.06 2.81
N LEU A 506 -22.19 7.49 2.11
CA LEU A 506 -22.15 7.66 0.66
C LEU A 506 -21.59 6.40 -0.03
N LEU A 507 -20.76 5.63 0.67
CA LEU A 507 -20.09 4.45 0.14
C LEU A 507 -20.89 3.15 0.38
N GLU A 508 -21.70 3.09 1.43
CA GLU A 508 -22.45 1.90 1.86
C GLU A 508 -23.22 1.18 0.74
N PRO A 509 -23.81 1.84 -0.27
CA PRO A 509 -24.50 1.14 -1.35
C PRO A 509 -23.60 0.22 -2.17
N GLN A 510 -22.29 0.50 -2.27
CA GLN A 510 -21.32 -0.29 -3.05
C GLN A 510 -20.21 -0.91 -2.17
N TRP A 511 -19.97 -0.37 -0.98
CA TRP A 511 -18.91 -0.79 -0.08
C TRP A 511 -19.37 -0.76 1.38
N LYS A 512 -19.53 -1.94 1.98
CA LYS A 512 -20.10 -2.09 3.34
C LYS A 512 -19.11 -1.85 4.48
N ASP A 513 -17.84 -2.20 4.27
CA ASP A 513 -16.80 -2.14 5.31
C ASP A 513 -16.63 -0.75 5.98
N PRO A 514 -16.72 0.38 5.25
CA PRO A 514 -16.56 1.72 5.83
C PRO A 514 -17.51 2.04 6.99
N LYS A 515 -18.72 1.49 6.98
CA LYS A 515 -19.68 1.69 8.08
C LYS A 515 -19.16 1.12 9.39
N LYS A 516 -18.58 -0.09 9.34
CA LYS A 516 -17.93 -0.72 10.49
C LYS A 516 -16.74 0.11 10.95
N TRP A 517 -15.90 0.56 10.02
CA TRP A 517 -14.72 1.37 10.34
C TRP A 517 -15.09 2.70 11.00
N ARG A 518 -16.21 3.31 10.59
CA ARG A 518 -16.72 4.53 11.26
C ARG A 518 -17.01 4.29 12.74
N SER A 519 -17.68 3.18 13.06
CA SER A 519 -17.94 2.79 14.44
C SER A 519 -16.64 2.54 15.19
N GLN A 520 -15.65 1.92 14.56
CA GLN A 520 -14.33 1.68 15.16
C GLN A 520 -13.55 2.98 15.46
N VAL A 521 -13.57 3.96 14.55
CA VAL A 521 -12.94 5.28 14.76
C VAL A 521 -13.64 6.04 15.88
N ALA A 522 -14.97 5.98 15.94
CA ALA A 522 -15.76 6.62 17.00
C ALA A 522 -15.54 5.97 18.37
N ASN A 523 -15.60 4.64 18.45
CA ASN A 523 -15.61 3.89 19.70
C ASN A 523 -14.21 3.47 20.17
N GLU A 524 -13.14 4.05 19.60
CA GLU A 524 -11.75 3.76 19.98
C GLU A 524 -11.35 2.27 19.84
N SER A 525 -12.11 1.53 19.04
CA SER A 525 -12.06 0.07 18.91
C SER A 525 -11.70 -0.31 17.47
N GLY A 526 -10.51 0.11 17.05
CA GLY A 526 -9.96 -0.28 15.75
C GLY A 526 -9.81 -1.80 15.62
N PRO A 527 -9.55 -2.30 14.39
CA PRO A 527 -9.36 -3.72 14.14
C PRO A 527 -8.39 -4.34 15.16
N LYS A 528 -8.79 -5.48 15.74
CA LYS A 528 -7.99 -6.25 16.72
C LYS A 528 -7.56 -5.48 17.99
N GLY A 529 -8.26 -4.41 18.37
CA GLY A 529 -7.95 -3.62 19.59
C GLY A 529 -6.96 -2.47 19.36
N THR A 530 -6.79 -2.04 18.11
CA THR A 530 -5.86 -0.96 17.75
C THR A 530 -6.54 0.40 17.90
N HIS A 531 -5.90 1.38 18.55
CA HIS A 531 -6.47 2.73 18.60
C HIS A 531 -6.23 3.48 17.28
N LEU A 532 -7.28 4.15 16.77
CA LEU A 532 -7.24 4.91 15.51
C LEU A 532 -7.03 6.41 15.72
N ASP A 533 -6.74 6.83 16.95
CA ASP A 533 -6.54 8.22 17.33
C ASP A 533 -5.20 8.79 16.84
N TRP A 534 -4.35 7.99 16.18
CA TRP A 534 -3.23 8.52 15.39
C TRP A 534 -3.71 9.29 14.15
N SER A 535 -4.94 9.05 13.68
CA SER A 535 -5.46 9.68 12.46
C SER A 535 -5.91 11.12 12.70
N HIS A 536 -5.64 11.98 11.73
CA HIS A 536 -6.02 13.40 11.76
C HIS A 536 -7.54 13.58 11.63
N LEU A 537 -8.23 12.70 10.91
CA LEU A 537 -9.70 12.66 10.85
C LEU A 537 -10.30 12.31 12.21
N ALA A 538 -9.70 11.41 13.00
CA ALA A 538 -10.15 11.20 14.37
C ALA A 538 -9.98 12.48 15.21
N ALA A 539 -8.83 13.16 15.11
CA ALA A 539 -8.61 14.43 15.81
C ALA A 539 -9.60 15.52 15.39
N ARG A 540 -9.98 15.56 14.11
CA ARG A 540 -10.97 16.51 13.58
C ARG A 540 -12.34 16.34 14.20
N TYR A 541 -12.80 15.11 14.42
CA TYR A 541 -14.14 14.84 14.98
C TYR A 541 -14.16 14.64 16.50
N PHE A 542 -13.01 14.33 17.11
CA PHE A 542 -12.85 14.03 18.54
C PHE A 542 -11.60 14.71 19.14
N PRO A 543 -11.47 16.05 19.02
CA PRO A 543 -10.23 16.79 19.36
C PRO A 543 -9.78 16.58 20.81
N THR A 544 -10.71 16.69 21.77
CA THR A 544 -10.41 16.62 23.20
C THR A 544 -9.90 15.24 23.59
N ARG A 545 -10.53 14.20 23.04
CA ARG A 545 -10.11 12.81 23.23
C ARG A 545 -8.71 12.59 22.68
N VAL A 546 -8.48 12.96 21.42
CA VAL A 546 -7.19 12.74 20.76
C VAL A 546 -6.09 13.54 21.45
N ARG A 547 -6.37 14.78 21.87
CA ARG A 547 -5.42 15.61 22.61
C ARG A 547 -5.00 14.97 23.93
N LYS A 548 -5.96 14.42 24.70
CA LYS A 548 -5.67 13.67 25.93
C LYS A 548 -4.74 12.49 25.65
N LYS A 549 -5.00 11.71 24.60
CA LYS A 549 -4.12 10.61 24.19
C LYS A 549 -2.72 11.05 23.76
N CYS A 550 -2.59 12.22 23.12
CA CYS A 550 -1.28 12.79 22.80
C CYS A 550 -0.50 13.17 24.06
N GLN A 551 -1.17 13.65 25.11
CA GLN A 551 -0.52 13.95 26.40
C GLN A 551 -0.04 12.69 27.10
N GLU A 552 -0.79 11.59 26.99
CA GLU A 552 -0.46 10.31 27.63
C GLU A 552 0.60 9.53 26.85
N ASN A 553 0.54 9.55 25.51
CA ASN A 553 1.34 8.68 24.66
C ASN A 553 2.16 9.49 23.62
N PRO A 554 3.51 9.42 23.69
CA PRO A 554 4.43 10.04 22.75
C PRO A 554 4.17 9.73 21.27
N SER A 555 3.80 8.49 20.91
CA SER A 555 3.60 8.12 19.51
C SER A 555 2.41 8.87 18.89
N PHE A 556 1.34 9.11 19.66
CA PHE A 556 0.23 9.94 19.19
C PHE A 556 0.65 11.41 19.08
N ALA A 557 1.44 11.91 20.03
CA ALA A 557 1.95 13.28 19.94
C ALA A 557 2.79 13.51 18.67
N VAL A 558 3.61 12.52 18.27
CA VAL A 558 4.39 12.56 17.03
C VAL A 558 3.49 12.53 15.80
N ALA A 559 2.48 11.64 15.78
CA ALA A 559 1.52 11.57 14.68
C ALA A 559 0.79 12.90 14.45
N HIS A 560 0.47 13.63 15.53
CA HIS A 560 -0.22 14.93 15.50
C HIS A 560 0.72 16.15 15.55
N LYS A 561 2.04 15.94 15.36
CA LYS A 561 3.05 17.02 15.31
C LYS A 561 3.04 17.94 16.55
N CYS A 562 2.96 17.34 17.74
CA CYS A 562 2.95 18.04 19.02
C CYS A 562 3.81 17.35 20.10
N PHE A 563 4.86 16.64 19.67
CA PHE A 563 5.75 15.87 20.53
C PHE A 563 6.65 16.76 21.40
N TRP A 564 7.29 17.78 20.84
CA TRP A 564 8.02 18.80 21.59
C TRP A 564 7.09 19.56 22.54
N ALA A 565 5.90 19.91 22.06
CA ALA A 565 4.93 20.67 22.85
C ALA A 565 4.40 19.90 24.08
N LEU A 566 4.37 18.56 24.04
CA LEU A 566 3.78 17.73 25.10
C LEU A 566 4.80 16.88 25.88
N HIS A 567 5.93 16.54 25.26
CA HIS A 567 6.92 15.59 25.78
C HIS A 567 8.36 16.07 25.51
N SER A 568 8.66 17.32 25.85
CA SER A 568 9.94 17.99 25.56
C SER A 568 11.19 17.21 25.97
N GLY A 569 11.22 16.62 27.17
CA GLY A 569 12.34 15.79 27.63
C GLY A 569 12.57 14.54 26.78
N LYS A 570 11.49 13.83 26.42
CA LYS A 570 11.57 12.69 25.49
C LYS A 570 11.98 13.14 24.10
N ALA A 571 11.42 14.24 23.59
CA ALA A 571 11.78 14.79 22.29
C ALA A 571 13.27 15.14 22.20
N TYR A 572 13.84 15.74 23.25
CA TYR A 572 15.26 16.04 23.33
C TYR A 572 16.14 14.79 23.35
N ALA A 573 15.81 13.81 24.20
CA ALA A 573 16.54 12.54 24.25
C ALA A 573 16.56 11.83 22.89
N TRP A 574 15.44 11.92 22.18
CA TRP A 574 15.28 11.31 20.86
C TRP A 574 16.07 12.01 19.77
N GLU A 575 16.09 13.34 19.77
CA GLU A 575 16.95 14.10 18.84
C GLU A 575 18.40 13.72 19.01
N LEU A 576 18.91 13.68 20.24
CA LEU A 576 20.29 13.29 20.49
C LEU A 576 20.58 11.86 20.02
N ARG A 577 19.66 10.93 20.25
CA ARG A 577 19.83 9.54 19.80
C ARG A 577 19.86 9.43 18.28
N LEU A 578 18.95 10.12 17.59
CA LEU A 578 18.84 10.07 16.13
C LEU A 578 19.94 10.88 15.44
N GLN A 579 20.53 11.84 16.14
CA GLN A 579 21.77 12.49 15.69
C GLN A 579 22.97 11.53 15.65
N ASP A 580 23.01 10.53 16.55
CA ASP A 580 24.00 9.46 16.53
C ASP A 580 23.70 8.40 15.46
N GLU A 581 22.43 7.98 15.37
CA GLU A 581 22.03 6.87 14.53
C GLU A 581 21.90 7.24 13.05
N ILE A 582 21.57 8.50 12.75
CA ILE A 582 21.38 8.93 11.35
C ILE A 582 22.29 10.08 10.95
N GLY A 583 22.43 11.11 11.79
CA GLY A 583 23.40 12.17 11.49
C GLY A 583 23.27 13.42 12.35
N PRO A 584 24.37 14.15 12.57
CA PRO A 584 24.48 15.17 13.63
C PRO A 584 23.55 16.38 13.47
N ASN A 585 23.01 16.60 12.26
CA ASN A 585 22.11 17.71 11.97
C ASN A 585 20.62 17.36 12.17
N PHE A 586 20.32 16.13 12.59
CA PHE A 586 18.95 15.68 12.76
C PHE A 586 18.18 16.48 13.81
N THR A 587 16.96 16.92 13.47
CA THR A 587 16.04 17.56 14.42
C THR A 587 14.58 17.16 14.17
N ILE A 588 13.74 17.26 15.21
CA ILE A 588 12.30 17.08 15.13
C ILE A 588 11.65 18.41 14.74
N ASP A 589 11.36 18.57 13.46
CA ASP A 589 10.70 19.76 12.88
C ASP A 589 9.16 19.75 13.05
N GLU A 590 8.61 20.26 14.13
CA GLU A 590 7.15 20.38 14.28
C GLU A 590 6.75 21.84 14.51
N PRO A 591 5.47 22.20 14.33
CA PRO A 591 5.04 23.58 14.56
C PRO A 591 5.47 24.07 15.96
N GLY A 592 6.39 25.05 15.98
CA GLY A 592 6.93 25.60 17.22
C GLY A 592 8.03 24.78 17.90
N SER A 593 8.60 23.76 17.25
CA SER A 593 9.61 22.88 17.87
C SER A 593 10.92 23.59 18.20
N ALA A 594 11.34 24.55 17.39
CA ALA A 594 12.54 25.34 17.65
C ALA A 594 12.42 26.14 18.96
N ASP A 595 11.28 26.82 19.14
CA ASP A 595 10.99 27.58 20.35
C ASP A 595 10.84 26.65 21.56
N ALA A 596 10.11 25.54 21.40
CA ALA A 596 9.95 24.54 22.47
C ALA A 596 11.28 23.91 22.90
N ARG A 597 12.18 23.63 21.96
CA ARG A 597 13.54 23.14 22.23
C ARG A 597 14.35 24.19 22.98
N ALA A 598 14.34 25.43 22.51
CA ALA A 598 15.06 26.53 23.16
C ALA A 598 14.56 26.76 24.60
N SER A 599 13.24 26.76 24.81
CA SER A 599 12.64 26.86 26.14
C SER A 599 13.00 25.66 27.01
N PHE A 600 12.94 24.43 26.52
CA PHE A 600 13.30 23.25 27.30
C PHE A 600 14.77 23.29 27.76
N LEU A 601 15.71 23.63 26.87
CA LEU A 601 17.12 23.74 27.23
C LEU A 601 17.40 24.83 28.26
N LYS A 602 16.59 25.89 28.27
CA LYS A 602 16.71 27.01 29.21
C LYS A 602 16.03 26.73 30.56
N GLU A 603 14.82 26.21 30.53
CA GLU A 603 13.94 26.05 31.70
C GLU A 603 14.17 24.72 32.42
N HIS A 604 14.65 23.69 31.71
CA HIS A 604 14.89 22.34 32.21
C HIS A 604 16.37 21.93 32.08
N GLU A 605 17.30 22.87 32.30
CA GLU A 605 18.75 22.68 32.07
C GLU A 605 19.32 21.43 32.77
N ARG A 606 18.90 21.13 34.01
CA ARG A 606 19.35 19.95 34.75
C ARG A 606 18.96 18.66 34.05
N GLU A 607 17.70 18.54 33.67
CA GLU A 607 17.17 17.36 32.96
C GLU A 607 17.85 17.18 31.60
N ALA A 608 18.03 18.28 30.85
CA ALA A 608 18.73 18.25 29.57
C ALA A 608 20.18 17.74 29.71
N ARG A 609 20.92 18.17 30.75
CA ARG A 609 22.28 17.67 31.04
C ARG A 609 22.29 16.19 31.37
N GLU A 610 21.34 15.72 32.17
CA GLU A 610 21.21 14.30 32.52
C GLU A 610 20.94 13.44 31.28
N ILE A 611 20.00 13.86 30.42
CA ILE A 611 19.69 13.20 29.15
C ILE A 611 20.93 13.14 28.26
N LEU A 612 21.63 14.26 28.08
CA LEU A 612 22.85 14.32 27.27
C LEU A 612 23.93 13.38 27.81
N THR A 613 24.14 13.36 29.12
CA THR A 613 25.13 12.49 29.76
C THR A 613 24.80 11.01 29.57
N LYS A 614 23.52 10.63 29.67
CA LYS A 614 23.06 9.26 29.41
C LYS A 614 23.32 8.87 27.96
N GLU A 615 23.03 9.74 27.01
CA GLU A 615 23.28 9.47 25.59
C GLU A 615 24.78 9.37 25.28
N MET A 616 25.63 10.24 25.84
CA MET A 616 27.09 10.13 25.65
C MET A 616 27.64 8.80 26.16
N LYS A 617 27.21 8.35 27.35
CA LYS A 617 27.58 7.02 27.88
C LYS A 617 27.11 5.87 26.99
N ARG A 618 25.94 6.01 26.35
CA ARG A 618 25.45 5.01 25.39
C ARG A 618 26.38 4.92 24.18
N ARG A 619 26.75 6.07 23.60
CA ARG A 619 27.66 6.15 22.44
C ARG A 619 29.02 5.56 22.76
N GLU A 620 29.57 5.86 23.94
CA GLU A 620 30.82 5.24 24.42
C GLU A 620 30.73 3.71 24.50
N LYS A 621 29.65 3.17 25.09
CA LYS A 621 29.41 1.72 25.16
C LYS A 621 29.23 1.08 23.78
N LYS A 622 28.58 1.78 22.85
CA LYS A 622 28.39 1.31 21.48
C LYS A 622 29.73 1.22 20.75
N ASN A 623 30.53 2.29 20.81
CA ASN A 623 31.85 2.33 20.18
C ASN A 623 32.80 1.28 20.77
N ALA A 624 32.80 1.09 22.10
CA ALA A 624 33.62 0.07 22.75
C ALA A 624 33.28 -1.35 22.30
N LYS A 625 32.00 -1.65 22.04
CA LYS A 625 31.56 -2.95 21.53
C LYS A 625 31.86 -3.15 20.04
N GLU A 626 31.90 -2.08 19.26
CA GLU A 626 32.34 -2.14 17.86
C GLU A 626 33.86 -2.38 17.76
N ASP A 627 34.64 -1.88 18.72
CA ASP A 627 36.10 -2.08 18.78
C ASP A 627 36.52 -3.49 19.23
N GLU A 628 35.68 -4.19 20.02
CA GLU A 628 35.96 -5.54 20.54
C GLU A 628 35.59 -6.69 19.56
N GLY A 629 34.98 -6.39 18.41
CA GLY A 629 34.67 -7.39 17.37
C GLY A 629 33.59 -8.43 17.74
N GLU A 630 32.95 -8.31 18.90
CA GLU A 630 31.82 -9.14 19.31
C GLU A 630 30.49 -8.51 18.84
N ALA A 631 30.02 -8.92 17.66
CA ALA A 631 28.63 -8.70 17.27
C ALA A 631 27.70 -9.71 18.01
N GLY A 632 27.49 -9.47 19.30
CA GLY A 632 26.51 -10.18 20.14
C GLY A 632 25.24 -9.35 20.39
N PRO A 633 24.06 -9.97 20.65
CA PRO A 633 22.79 -9.25 20.74
C PRO A 633 22.75 -8.30 21.95
N LEU A 634 22.46 -7.02 21.70
CA LEU A 634 22.45 -5.94 22.70
C LEU A 634 21.08 -5.70 23.34
N PHE A 635 20.42 -6.75 23.82
CA PHE A 635 19.26 -6.58 24.69
C PHE A 635 19.36 -7.59 25.83
N ASP A 636 20.12 -7.24 26.87
CA ASP A 636 19.75 -7.68 28.21
C ASP A 636 18.75 -6.65 28.74
N ASP A 637 17.59 -7.15 29.14
CA ASP A 637 16.51 -6.40 29.76
C ASP A 637 17.02 -5.70 31.03
N ALA A 638 17.20 -4.39 30.96
CA ALA A 638 17.46 -3.56 32.14
C ALA A 638 16.28 -2.63 32.49
N ASP A 639 15.22 -2.60 31.68
CA ASP A 639 14.01 -1.79 31.94
C ASP A 639 12.77 -2.65 32.26
N SER A 640 12.92 -3.96 32.48
CA SER A 640 11.80 -4.85 32.87
C SER A 640 11.67 -5.08 34.39
N GLN A 641 12.58 -4.55 35.22
CA GLN A 641 12.56 -4.82 36.66
C GLN A 641 11.80 -3.81 37.53
N ASP A 642 11.32 -2.69 36.97
CA ASP A 642 10.60 -1.67 37.76
C ASP A 642 9.06 -1.73 37.60
N ALA A 643 8.51 -2.78 36.98
CA ALA A 643 7.07 -2.93 36.75
C ALA A 643 6.41 -4.12 37.47
N GLU A 644 7.15 -4.92 38.26
CA GLU A 644 6.60 -6.10 38.95
C GLU A 644 6.29 -5.90 40.45
N GLU A 645 6.36 -4.67 40.99
CA GLU A 645 6.05 -4.41 42.41
C GLU A 645 4.82 -3.52 42.66
N ALA A 646 3.93 -3.36 41.67
CA ALA A 646 2.70 -2.60 41.84
C ALA A 646 1.49 -3.28 41.18
N ASP A 647 1.21 -4.53 41.53
CA ASP A 647 -0.13 -5.10 41.51
C ASP A 647 -0.19 -6.29 42.50
N ALA A 648 -0.35 -5.94 43.77
CA ALA A 648 -0.98 -6.75 44.81
C ALA A 648 -2.15 -5.94 45.40
#